data_AF-A0A2V6D7L9-F1
#
_entry.id   AF-A0A2V6D7L9-F1
#
_cell.length_a   1.000
_cell.length_b   1.000
_cell.length_c   1.000
_cell.angle_alpha   90.00
_cell.angle_beta   90.00
_cell.angle_gamma   90.00
#
_symmetry.space_group_name_H-M   'P 1'
#
loop_
_entity.id
_entity.type
_entity.pdbx_description
1 polymer ?
#
loop_
_entity_poly.entity_id
_entity_poly.type
_entity_poly.pdbx_seq_one_letter_code
_entity_poly.pdbx_strand_id
1 'polypeptide(L)'
;MRNGSNLVVNSGTWLQRLWWKIRDLYHQLKPCRFSIVVAIIGLFVFTSVAQGIEVLRTVGEGLAGGSQWYELRVVFFFVALMLWAVCSWYACRVLLYFDFQKAPSSGARSKWAEANVPRLLGVAPIVILALGFWTASRRHAPQDKTQYWLLGFAGLCVLLAILFYVLLAYRREIFRLGPIETVKHVDQLSRGTKAGVAVVGFISVSLFIAFTIAPVAVAQKIGMGTILLLAASSWVVLGSFLVFLSARWQFPVISSLVILAIIFSLWNDNHRIRTVPARPVQRDSVIAAFEKWHTLVQKFPGPHPLYIVATEGGGIRAAYWTGVVLGGLQDANPNFANHLFAISGVSGGSLGAVVFDALVAENDGRSYQENAHEILSRDFLSPALAVMLYPDLVQRFLPVPIAYFDRARALELGWEKAWRDRMANDRFSRSFVDLWPADSQKWVPALFLNGTSVEKGNRIMTSNLRVTDSFFDVEDAAVKLSPDARATQADCHIPLSTAAHMSARFTYVSPAGRFPDGTYIVDGGYFENSGATAALEIVTRINELCAFKHITDVDPKVIMISNNPRRPPIAPAKAGPEKSGPTLTQPETVHGYLLGEVMSPVKAMLNARDARGTFAQKAIAHQQRRFKAADIAPPSKDQPESLSRDIFYFSLEDQDVPLPLGWMLSDAAAKSIRGQWNFDGVVVRNKTAAEEINRTLPPPAP
;
A
#
# COMPACT_ATOMS: atom_id res chain seq x y z
N MET A 1 12.65 -49.15 57.90
CA MET A 1 11.38 -49.66 57.33
C MET A 1 10.75 -48.56 56.49
N ARG A 2 10.33 -48.95 55.28
CA ARG A 2 9.53 -48.25 54.25
C ARG A 2 10.13 -47.02 53.55
N ASN A 3 10.83 -47.33 52.45
CA ASN A 3 10.77 -46.64 51.16
C ASN A 3 9.34 -46.14 50.85
N GLY A 4 9.23 -44.86 50.49
CA GLY A 4 8.02 -44.24 49.97
C GLY A 4 8.35 -43.41 48.73
N SER A 5 8.91 -44.06 47.71
CA SER A 5 8.96 -43.55 46.35
C SER A 5 7.53 -43.47 45.80
N ASN A 6 6.81 -42.40 46.11
CA ASN A 6 5.57 -42.07 45.42
C ASN A 6 5.91 -41.46 44.05
N LEU A 7 6.15 -42.35 43.10
CA LEU A 7 5.83 -42.14 41.69
C LEU A 7 4.41 -41.58 41.62
N VAL A 8 4.28 -40.27 41.41
CA VAL A 8 3.03 -39.69 40.89
C VAL A 8 2.93 -40.20 39.45
N VAL A 9 2.31 -41.36 39.30
CA VAL A 9 1.91 -41.90 38.01
C VAL A 9 0.98 -40.87 37.38
N ASN A 10 1.37 -40.35 36.21
CA ASN A 10 0.59 -39.45 35.37
C ASN A 10 -0.76 -40.09 35.01
N SER A 11 -1.77 -39.98 35.87
CA SER A 11 -3.14 -40.49 35.71
C SER A 11 -4.01 -39.58 34.83
N GLY A 12 -3.41 -38.94 33.83
CA GLY A 12 -4.12 -38.09 32.88
C GLY A 12 -4.44 -38.84 31.59
N THR A 13 -5.57 -38.51 30.96
CA THR A 13 -5.85 -38.91 29.57
C THR A 13 -4.71 -38.44 28.65
N TRP A 14 -4.58 -39.02 27.46
CA TRP A 14 -3.56 -38.57 26.50
C TRP A 14 -3.66 -37.06 26.22
N LEU A 15 -4.89 -36.52 26.13
CA LEU A 15 -5.17 -35.09 26.00
C LEU A 15 -4.66 -34.27 27.20
N GLN A 16 -4.88 -34.74 28.43
CA GLN A 16 -4.39 -34.04 29.64
C GLN A 16 -2.86 -34.05 29.72
N ARG A 17 -2.22 -35.17 29.39
CA ARG A 17 -0.76 -35.28 29.34
C ARG A 17 -0.17 -34.40 28.25
N LEU A 18 -0.82 -34.32 27.09
CA LEU A 18 -0.45 -33.40 26.01
C LEU A 18 -0.60 -31.94 26.46
N TRP A 19 -1.71 -31.60 27.11
CA TRP A 19 -1.96 -30.26 27.66
C TRP A 19 -0.93 -29.85 28.71
N TRP A 20 -0.57 -30.73 29.65
CA TRP A 20 0.47 -30.45 30.64
C TRP A 20 1.83 -30.22 29.98
N LYS A 21 2.21 -31.03 28.98
CA LYS A 21 3.42 -30.79 28.19
C LYS A 21 3.40 -29.44 27.48
N ILE A 22 2.26 -29.05 26.89
CA ILE A 22 2.09 -27.74 26.24
C ILE A 22 2.20 -26.61 27.26
N ARG A 23 1.55 -26.74 28.41
CA ARG A 23 1.58 -25.75 29.50
C ARG A 23 3.00 -25.56 30.05
N ASP A 24 3.72 -26.65 30.29
CA ASP A 24 5.08 -26.60 30.81
C ASP A 24 6.04 -25.99 29.77
N LEU A 25 5.88 -26.34 28.49
CA LEU A 25 6.60 -25.71 27.38
C LEU A 25 6.29 -24.21 27.29
N TYR A 26 5.02 -23.81 27.43
CA TYR A 26 4.61 -22.41 27.46
C TYR A 26 5.29 -21.65 28.61
N HIS A 27 5.32 -22.19 29.83
CA HIS A 27 5.98 -21.55 30.96
C HIS A 27 7.50 -21.41 30.76
N GLN A 28 8.14 -22.39 30.11
CA GLN A 28 9.57 -22.33 29.78
C GLN A 28 9.86 -21.30 28.67
N LEU A 29 8.97 -21.17 27.68
CA LEU A 29 9.13 -20.24 26.56
C LEU A 29 8.61 -18.83 26.85
N LYS A 30 7.84 -18.64 27.94
CA LYS A 30 7.22 -17.36 28.31
C LYS A 30 8.22 -16.18 28.36
N PRO A 31 9.46 -16.33 28.87
CA PRO A 31 10.45 -15.24 28.80
C PRO A 31 10.81 -14.87 27.35
N CYS A 32 10.87 -15.85 26.44
CA CYS A 32 11.22 -15.67 25.03
C CYS A 32 10.06 -15.24 24.14
N ARG A 33 8.86 -15.02 24.70
CA ARG A 33 7.62 -14.79 23.95
C ARG A 33 7.70 -13.67 22.92
N PHE A 34 8.45 -12.59 23.20
CA PHE A 34 8.53 -11.46 22.28
C PHE A 34 9.29 -11.83 21.00
N SER A 35 10.46 -12.47 21.11
CA SER A 35 11.21 -12.98 19.96
C SER A 35 10.42 -13.99 19.14
N ILE A 36 9.64 -14.86 19.80
CA ILE A 36 8.75 -15.82 19.12
C ILE A 36 7.69 -15.08 18.30
N VAL A 37 7.04 -14.07 18.88
CA VAL A 37 6.01 -13.27 18.19
C VAL A 37 6.61 -12.56 16.97
N VAL A 38 7.77 -11.91 17.11
CA VAL A 38 8.42 -11.23 15.98
C VAL A 38 8.83 -12.22 14.88
N ALA A 39 9.32 -13.41 15.23
CA ALA A 39 9.62 -14.46 14.26
C ALA A 39 8.37 -14.96 13.51
N ILE A 40 7.24 -15.15 14.20
CA ILE A 40 5.97 -15.55 13.56
C ILE A 40 5.47 -14.45 12.61
N ILE A 41 5.50 -13.19 13.04
CA ILE A 41 5.13 -12.05 12.19
C ILE A 41 6.04 -12.00 10.96
N GLY A 42 7.36 -12.11 11.17
CA GLY A 42 8.33 -12.12 10.08
C GLY A 42 8.11 -13.27 9.09
N LEU A 43 7.81 -14.47 9.57
CA LEU A 43 7.46 -15.61 8.73
C LEU A 43 6.27 -15.28 7.83
N PHE A 44 5.16 -14.82 8.43
CA PHE A 44 3.96 -14.47 7.68
C PHE A 44 4.21 -13.34 6.65
N VAL A 45 4.93 -12.29 7.06
CA VAL A 45 5.26 -11.15 6.19
C VAL A 45 6.06 -11.60 4.98
N PHE A 46 7.15 -12.36 5.16
CA PHE A 46 8.06 -12.70 4.05
C PHE A 46 7.60 -13.90 3.20
N THR A 47 6.64 -14.72 3.65
CA THR A 47 6.16 -15.89 2.87
C THR A 47 4.75 -15.74 2.33
N SER A 48 3.90 -14.94 2.98
CA SER A 48 2.46 -14.91 2.67
C SER A 48 1.96 -13.54 2.21
N VAL A 49 2.60 -12.46 2.62
CA VAL A 49 2.22 -11.10 2.21
C VAL A 49 2.88 -10.75 0.88
N ALA A 50 2.08 -10.38 -0.13
CA ALA A 50 2.56 -10.03 -1.47
C ALA A 50 3.67 -8.95 -1.43
N GLN A 51 3.48 -7.93 -0.59
CA GLN A 51 4.48 -6.87 -0.40
C GLN A 51 5.78 -7.37 0.23
N GLY A 52 5.71 -8.33 1.16
CA GLY A 52 6.90 -8.93 1.76
C GLY A 52 7.70 -9.77 0.76
N ILE A 53 7.01 -10.45 -0.15
CA ILE A 53 7.65 -11.16 -1.27
C ILE A 53 8.27 -10.17 -2.27
N GLU A 54 7.60 -9.04 -2.55
CA GLU A 54 8.09 -7.99 -3.43
C GLU A 54 9.41 -7.39 -2.95
N VAL A 55 9.54 -7.14 -1.63
CA VAL A 55 10.79 -6.71 -0.99
C VAL A 55 11.94 -7.60 -1.41
N LEU A 56 11.76 -8.92 -1.28
CA LEU A 56 12.82 -9.88 -1.55
C LEU A 56 13.17 -9.93 -3.04
N ARG A 57 12.17 -9.71 -3.92
CA ARG A 57 12.41 -9.61 -5.36
C ARG A 57 13.28 -8.42 -5.71
N THR A 58 12.99 -7.25 -5.15
CA THR A 58 13.79 -6.04 -5.41
C THR A 58 15.26 -6.29 -5.07
N VAL A 59 15.54 -6.94 -3.92
CA VAL A 59 16.90 -7.32 -3.49
C VAL A 59 17.62 -8.21 -4.52
N GLY A 60 16.90 -9.12 -5.18
CA GLY A 60 17.42 -9.96 -6.28
C GLY A 60 17.68 -9.18 -7.57
N GLU A 61 16.74 -8.32 -7.96
CA GLU A 61 16.79 -7.57 -9.23
C GLU A 61 17.94 -6.56 -9.27
N GLY A 62 18.17 -5.83 -8.19
CA GLY A 62 19.17 -4.77 -8.24
C GLY A 62 20.62 -5.27 -8.37
N LEU A 63 20.91 -6.53 -8.00
CA LEU A 63 22.18 -7.19 -8.38
C LEU A 63 22.19 -7.64 -9.84
N ALA A 64 21.06 -8.09 -10.38
CA ALA A 64 20.95 -8.44 -11.79
C ALA A 64 21.14 -7.21 -12.72
N GLY A 65 20.78 -6.01 -12.23
CA GLY A 65 20.91 -4.72 -12.94
C GLY A 65 22.30 -4.06 -12.88
N GLY A 66 23.24 -4.55 -12.06
CA GLY A 66 24.66 -4.13 -12.10
C GLY A 66 25.00 -2.74 -11.52
N SER A 67 24.16 -2.17 -10.65
CA SER A 67 24.45 -0.88 -10.00
C SER A 67 25.26 -1.06 -8.70
N GLN A 68 26.45 -0.44 -8.61
CA GLN A 68 27.32 -0.51 -7.42
C GLN A 68 26.63 -0.05 -6.12
N TRP A 69 25.74 0.95 -6.21
CA TRP A 69 24.95 1.42 -5.06
C TRP A 69 23.97 0.36 -4.54
N TYR A 70 23.59 -0.58 -5.39
CA TYR A 70 22.69 -1.66 -5.02
C TYR A 70 23.40 -2.78 -4.26
N GLU A 71 24.65 -3.09 -4.61
CA GLU A 71 25.47 -4.08 -3.88
C GLU A 71 25.59 -3.72 -2.39
N LEU A 72 25.82 -2.44 -2.09
CA LEU A 72 25.86 -1.94 -0.71
C LEU A 72 24.53 -2.14 0.02
N ARG A 73 23.39 -1.96 -0.65
CA ARG A 73 22.06 -2.21 -0.04
C ARG A 73 21.87 -3.69 0.30
N VAL A 74 22.33 -4.59 -0.56
CA VAL A 74 22.29 -6.04 -0.29
C VAL A 74 23.18 -6.39 0.89
N VAL A 75 24.39 -5.83 0.97
CA VAL A 75 25.27 -6.01 2.14
C VAL A 75 24.58 -5.52 3.42
N PHE A 76 24.00 -4.31 3.42
CA PHE A 76 23.26 -3.80 4.57
C PHE A 76 22.05 -4.67 4.94
N PHE A 77 21.35 -5.23 3.95
CA PHE A 77 20.25 -6.17 4.17
C PHE A 77 20.73 -7.41 4.93
N PHE A 78 21.81 -8.06 4.49
CA PHE A 78 22.35 -9.24 5.19
C PHE A 78 22.95 -8.90 6.56
N VAL A 79 23.57 -7.72 6.72
CA VAL A 79 24.02 -7.22 8.03
C VAL A 79 22.83 -7.04 8.98
N ALA A 80 21.73 -6.45 8.51
CA ALA A 80 20.51 -6.29 9.30
C ALA A 80 19.84 -7.64 9.62
N LEU A 81 19.91 -8.62 8.71
CA LEU A 81 19.45 -9.99 8.96
C LEU A 81 20.25 -10.64 10.09
N MET A 82 21.58 -10.52 10.03
CA MET A 82 22.46 -11.04 11.09
C MET A 82 22.24 -10.30 12.41
N LEU A 83 21.97 -8.99 12.38
CA LEU A 83 21.61 -8.23 13.57
C LEU A 83 20.30 -8.76 14.19
N TRP A 84 19.27 -9.05 13.38
CA TRP A 84 18.02 -9.62 13.89
C TRP A 84 18.23 -11.02 14.50
N ALA A 85 19.04 -11.85 13.85
CA ALA A 85 19.44 -13.17 14.34
C ALA A 85 20.18 -13.08 15.70
N VAL A 86 21.17 -12.18 15.79
CA VAL A 86 21.94 -11.94 17.01
C VAL A 86 21.04 -11.39 18.12
N CYS A 87 20.22 -10.38 17.85
CA CYS A 87 19.29 -9.80 18.83
C CYS A 87 18.30 -10.85 19.36
N SER A 88 17.73 -11.69 18.49
CA SER A 88 16.80 -12.75 18.86
C SER A 88 17.46 -13.80 19.75
N TRP A 89 18.65 -14.27 19.37
CA TRP A 89 19.44 -15.18 20.19
C TRP A 89 19.79 -14.56 21.55
N TYR A 90 20.31 -13.33 21.54
CA TYR A 90 20.85 -12.67 22.71
C TYR A 90 19.77 -12.35 23.74
N ALA A 91 18.65 -11.79 23.27
CA ALA A 91 17.52 -11.43 24.13
C ALA A 91 16.93 -12.67 24.82
N CYS A 92 16.74 -13.78 24.09
CA CYS A 92 16.27 -15.04 24.66
C CYS A 92 17.26 -15.63 25.67
N ARG A 93 18.56 -15.61 25.33
CA ARG A 93 19.61 -16.12 26.21
C ARG A 93 19.65 -15.35 27.54
N VAL A 94 19.65 -14.01 27.49
CA VAL A 94 19.71 -13.17 28.69
C VAL A 94 18.48 -13.38 29.56
N LEU A 95 17.27 -13.41 28.98
CA LEU A 95 16.03 -13.59 29.72
C LEU A 95 15.91 -14.97 30.40
N LEU A 96 16.46 -16.02 29.80
CA LEU A 96 16.45 -17.36 30.42
C LEU A 96 17.46 -17.48 31.57
N TYR A 97 18.54 -16.69 31.57
CA TYR A 97 19.55 -16.71 32.65
C TYR A 97 19.12 -15.94 33.91
N PHE A 98 18.13 -15.05 33.79
CA PHE A 98 17.59 -14.35 34.94
C PHE A 98 16.75 -15.28 35.82
N ASP A 99 17.09 -15.29 37.11
CA ASP A 99 16.30 -15.96 38.14
C ASP A 99 15.22 -14.99 38.68
N PHE A 100 13.98 -15.18 38.23
CA PHE A 100 12.85 -14.34 38.64
C PHE A 100 12.15 -14.97 39.85
N GLN A 101 11.71 -14.15 40.82
CA GLN A 101 11.13 -14.57 42.11
C GLN A 101 9.93 -15.55 42.06
N LYS A 102 9.28 -15.76 40.90
CA LYS A 102 8.18 -16.72 40.68
C LYS A 102 8.44 -17.69 39.51
N ALA A 103 9.67 -17.75 39.00
CA ALA A 103 10.01 -18.79 38.04
C ALA A 103 10.00 -20.17 38.72
N PRO A 104 9.61 -21.25 38.02
CA PRO A 104 9.87 -22.60 38.50
C PRO A 104 11.34 -22.70 38.93
N SER A 105 11.60 -23.33 40.08
CA SER A 105 12.97 -23.53 40.58
C SER A 105 13.85 -24.11 39.47
N SER A 106 15.15 -23.79 39.45
CA SER A 106 16.09 -24.19 38.40
C SER A 106 16.09 -25.70 38.09
N GLY A 107 15.62 -26.55 39.01
CA GLY A 107 15.41 -27.99 38.81
C GLY A 107 14.21 -28.38 37.93
N ALA A 108 13.26 -27.48 37.67
CA ALA A 108 12.04 -27.73 36.87
C ALA A 108 12.14 -27.23 35.42
N ARG A 109 13.23 -26.53 35.04
CA ARG A 109 13.45 -26.06 33.66
C ARG A 109 14.22 -27.11 32.87
N SER A 110 13.78 -27.39 31.64
CA SER A 110 14.48 -28.31 30.76
C SER A 110 15.84 -27.73 30.36
N LYS A 111 16.94 -28.39 30.75
CA LYS A 111 18.30 -28.05 30.32
C LYS A 111 18.43 -28.00 28.79
N TRP A 112 17.63 -28.82 28.09
CA TRP A 112 17.56 -28.79 26.63
C TRP A 112 16.93 -27.49 26.12
N ALA A 113 15.86 -27.01 26.73
CA ALA A 113 15.18 -25.79 26.32
C ALA A 113 16.08 -24.56 26.55
N GLU A 114 16.74 -24.47 27.70
CA GLU A 114 17.68 -23.38 28.01
C GLU A 114 18.86 -23.32 27.03
N ALA A 115 19.33 -24.47 26.55
CA ALA A 115 20.43 -24.54 25.59
C ALA A 115 19.98 -24.28 24.14
N ASN A 116 18.85 -24.84 23.72
CA ASN A 116 18.47 -24.88 22.30
C ASN A 116 17.47 -23.81 21.89
N VAL A 117 16.56 -23.36 22.77
CA VAL A 117 15.56 -22.34 22.40
C VAL A 117 16.22 -21.04 21.92
N PRO A 118 17.23 -20.46 22.62
CA PRO A 118 17.90 -19.27 22.11
C PRO A 118 18.58 -19.50 20.76
N ARG A 119 19.14 -20.70 20.54
CA ARG A 119 19.82 -21.04 19.28
C ARG A 119 18.83 -21.11 18.13
N LEU A 120 17.72 -21.81 18.33
CA LEU A 120 16.64 -21.93 17.35
C LEU A 120 16.03 -20.57 17.01
N LEU A 121 15.74 -19.74 18.02
CA LEU A 121 15.21 -18.39 17.81
C LEU A 121 16.25 -17.43 17.20
N GLY A 122 17.54 -17.67 17.43
CA GLY A 122 18.62 -16.94 16.74
C GLY A 122 18.71 -17.26 15.25
N VAL A 123 18.51 -18.52 14.89
CA VAL A 123 18.59 -19.00 13.50
C VAL A 123 17.29 -18.79 12.73
N ALA A 124 16.15 -18.71 13.44
CA ALA A 124 14.83 -18.54 12.84
C ALA A 124 14.73 -17.36 11.85
N PRO A 125 15.21 -16.14 12.14
CA PRO A 125 15.28 -15.05 11.16
C PRO A 125 15.91 -15.45 9.82
N ILE A 126 17.03 -16.15 9.85
CA ILE A 126 17.78 -16.55 8.65
C ILE A 126 16.99 -17.58 7.85
N VAL A 127 16.39 -18.56 8.53
CA VAL A 127 15.54 -19.59 7.91
C VAL A 127 14.28 -18.98 7.29
N ILE A 128 13.65 -18.03 7.98
CA ILE A 128 12.48 -17.29 7.48
C ILE A 128 12.83 -16.60 6.16
N LEU A 129 13.96 -15.92 6.09
CA LEU A 129 14.40 -15.25 4.86
C LEU A 129 14.78 -16.25 3.76
N ALA A 130 15.38 -17.39 4.09
CA ALA A 130 15.62 -18.47 3.12
C ALA A 130 14.31 -18.95 2.47
N LEU A 131 13.26 -19.18 3.27
CA LEU A 131 11.93 -19.56 2.80
C LEU A 131 11.26 -18.43 1.99
N GLY A 132 11.45 -17.18 2.41
CA GLY A 132 10.97 -16.01 1.69
C GLY A 132 11.57 -15.89 0.29
N PHE A 133 12.91 -15.95 0.16
CA PHE A 133 13.60 -15.90 -1.13
C PHE A 133 13.20 -17.06 -2.04
N TRP A 134 13.07 -18.26 -1.48
CA TRP A 134 12.57 -19.41 -2.22
C TRP A 134 11.13 -19.20 -2.72
N THR A 135 10.23 -18.69 -1.87
CA THR A 135 8.86 -18.34 -2.26
C THR A 135 8.84 -17.28 -3.37
N ALA A 136 9.71 -16.27 -3.28
CA ALA A 136 9.84 -15.22 -4.30
C ALA A 136 10.36 -15.77 -5.65
N SER A 137 11.25 -16.76 -5.62
CA SER A 137 11.84 -17.37 -6.83
C SER A 137 10.86 -18.21 -7.65
N ARG A 138 9.82 -18.77 -7.01
CA ARG A 138 8.87 -19.71 -7.64
C ARG A 138 7.91 -19.08 -8.66
N ARG A 139 7.88 -17.74 -8.74
CA ARG A 139 6.95 -16.98 -9.58
C ARG A 139 7.60 -16.33 -10.81
N HIS A 140 8.83 -16.72 -11.17
CA HIS A 140 9.51 -16.25 -12.39
C HIS A 140 9.54 -17.34 -13.46
N ALA A 141 9.60 -16.92 -14.73
CA ALA A 141 9.92 -17.81 -15.83
C ALA A 141 11.31 -18.47 -15.60
N PRO A 142 11.52 -19.75 -15.96
CA PRO A 142 12.72 -20.54 -15.62
C PRO A 142 14.09 -20.03 -16.11
N GLN A 143 14.19 -18.84 -16.72
CA GLN A 143 15.39 -18.32 -17.37
C GLN A 143 15.74 -16.85 -17.01
N ASP A 144 15.07 -16.27 -16.01
CA ASP A 144 15.39 -14.91 -15.56
C ASP A 144 16.64 -14.89 -14.65
N LYS A 145 17.62 -14.01 -14.93
CA LYS A 145 18.80 -13.76 -14.08
C LYS A 145 18.42 -13.48 -12.62
N THR A 146 17.27 -12.83 -12.41
CA THR A 146 16.72 -12.52 -11.08
C THR A 146 16.42 -13.80 -10.30
N GLN A 147 15.90 -14.84 -10.95
CA GLN A 147 15.57 -16.11 -10.30
C GLN A 147 16.83 -16.78 -9.73
N TYR A 148 17.94 -16.76 -10.47
CA TYR A 148 19.22 -17.31 -10.00
C TYR A 148 19.75 -16.57 -8.78
N TRP A 149 19.66 -15.25 -8.74
CA TRP A 149 20.04 -14.46 -7.55
C TRP A 149 19.16 -14.77 -6.34
N LEU A 150 17.85 -14.87 -6.52
CA LEU A 150 16.93 -15.23 -5.43
C LEU A 150 17.21 -16.62 -4.86
N LEU A 151 17.45 -17.62 -5.71
CA LEU A 151 17.85 -18.96 -5.27
C LEU A 151 19.24 -18.96 -4.64
N GLY A 152 20.18 -18.18 -5.18
CA GLY A 152 21.51 -17.96 -4.60
C GLY A 152 21.44 -17.38 -3.19
N PHE A 153 20.59 -16.37 -2.97
CA PHE A 153 20.35 -15.80 -1.65
C PHE A 153 19.65 -16.77 -0.70
N ALA A 154 18.69 -17.57 -1.18
CA ALA A 154 18.10 -18.63 -0.37
C ALA A 154 19.18 -19.63 0.08
N GLY A 155 20.07 -20.05 -0.82
CA GLY A 155 21.21 -20.91 -0.52
C GLY A 155 22.21 -20.28 0.46
N LEU A 156 22.53 -18.99 0.28
CA LEU A 156 23.36 -18.23 1.20
C LEU A 156 22.74 -18.15 2.60
N CYS A 157 21.43 -17.91 2.70
CA CYS A 157 20.73 -17.93 3.98
C CYS A 157 20.79 -19.32 4.65
N VAL A 158 20.64 -20.42 3.90
CA VAL A 158 20.80 -21.78 4.45
C VAL A 158 22.22 -22.00 4.98
N LEU A 159 23.24 -21.60 4.22
CA LEU A 159 24.64 -21.68 4.65
C LEU A 159 24.87 -20.85 5.91
N LEU A 160 24.43 -19.59 5.94
CA LEU A 160 24.53 -18.70 7.10
C LEU A 160 23.78 -19.28 8.31
N ALA A 161 22.62 -19.89 8.13
CA ALA A 161 21.86 -20.52 9.20
C ALA A 161 22.64 -21.70 9.83
N ILE A 162 23.27 -22.55 9.01
CA ILE A 162 24.10 -23.66 9.47
C ILE A 162 25.34 -23.12 10.20
N LEU A 163 26.10 -22.23 9.57
CA LEU A 163 27.31 -21.64 10.16
C LEU A 163 27.01 -20.92 11.48
N PHE A 164 25.92 -20.15 11.52
CA PHE A 164 25.49 -19.45 12.72
C PHE A 164 25.02 -20.41 13.81
N TYR A 165 24.26 -21.46 13.47
CA TYR A 165 23.87 -22.49 14.44
C TYR A 165 25.08 -23.20 15.05
N VAL A 166 26.04 -23.61 14.21
CA VAL A 166 27.30 -24.25 14.63
C VAL A 166 28.10 -23.30 15.53
N LEU A 167 28.27 -22.04 15.14
CA LEU A 167 28.90 -21.02 15.98
C LEU A 167 28.19 -20.92 17.34
N LEU A 168 26.86 -20.83 17.38
CA LEU A 168 26.10 -20.73 18.63
C LEU A 168 26.15 -22.02 19.47
N ALA A 169 26.31 -23.19 18.85
CA ALA A 169 26.46 -24.48 19.51
C ALA A 169 27.84 -24.60 20.18
N TYR A 170 28.90 -24.32 19.43
CA TYR A 170 30.30 -24.53 19.83
C TYR A 170 31.00 -23.29 20.40
N ARG A 171 30.36 -22.11 20.44
CA ARG A 171 30.98 -20.85 20.93
C ARG A 171 31.68 -20.99 22.28
N ARG A 172 31.19 -21.86 23.18
CA ARG A 172 31.77 -21.98 24.53
C ARG A 172 33.11 -22.70 24.50
N GLU A 173 33.23 -23.70 23.63
CA GLU A 173 34.48 -24.42 23.39
C GLU A 173 35.46 -23.52 22.63
N ILE A 174 34.97 -22.82 21.59
CA ILE A 174 35.75 -21.90 20.77
C ILE A 174 36.32 -20.73 21.60
N PHE A 175 35.49 -20.07 22.41
CA PHE A 175 35.89 -18.91 23.21
C PHE A 175 36.26 -19.25 24.66
N ARG A 176 36.40 -20.54 25.00
CA ARG A 176 36.76 -21.04 26.35
C ARG A 176 35.96 -20.36 27.47
N LEU A 177 34.64 -20.27 27.30
CA LEU A 177 33.74 -19.56 28.22
C LEU A 177 33.32 -20.47 29.38
N GLY A 178 33.49 -19.98 30.62
CA GLY A 178 33.11 -20.68 31.87
C GLY A 178 31.61 -21.01 32.01
N PRO A 179 31.19 -21.69 33.11
CA PRO A 179 29.83 -22.18 33.35
C PRO A 179 28.73 -21.10 33.21
N ILE A 180 27.48 -21.51 32.96
CA ILE A 180 26.35 -20.56 32.94
C ILE A 180 26.02 -20.26 34.40
N GLU A 181 26.32 -19.06 34.85
CA GLU A 181 25.85 -18.56 36.14
C GLU A 181 24.48 -17.91 35.96
N THR A 182 23.54 -18.24 36.84
CA THR A 182 22.25 -17.56 36.92
C THR A 182 22.46 -16.17 37.52
N VAL A 183 21.87 -15.17 36.86
CA VAL A 183 22.07 -13.77 37.23
C VAL A 183 20.83 -13.26 37.96
N LYS A 184 21.03 -12.60 39.11
CA LYS A 184 19.93 -12.00 39.89
C LYS A 184 19.79 -10.50 39.63
N HIS A 185 20.89 -9.81 39.33
CA HIS A 185 20.93 -8.36 39.15
C HIS A 185 21.64 -7.93 37.85
N VAL A 186 21.28 -6.77 37.31
CA VAL A 186 21.78 -6.28 36.00
C VAL A 186 23.28 -5.92 36.04
N ASP A 187 23.78 -5.50 37.21
CA ASP A 187 25.19 -5.20 37.47
C ASP A 187 26.10 -6.43 37.33
N GLN A 188 25.57 -7.62 37.59
CA GLN A 188 26.24 -8.91 37.41
C GLN A 188 26.33 -9.36 35.94
N LEU A 189 25.69 -8.65 34.99
CA LEU A 189 25.85 -8.94 33.57
C LEU A 189 27.28 -8.64 33.11
N SER A 190 27.80 -9.47 32.20
CA SER A 190 29.13 -9.28 31.61
C SER A 190 29.25 -7.92 30.93
N ARG A 191 30.47 -7.35 30.91
CA ARG A 191 30.75 -6.09 30.19
C ARG A 191 30.32 -6.17 28.72
N GLY A 192 30.55 -7.30 28.06
CA GLY A 192 30.12 -7.53 26.69
C GLY A 192 28.60 -7.51 26.50
N THR A 193 27.82 -7.98 27.49
CA THR A 193 26.35 -7.89 27.50
C THR A 193 25.87 -6.47 27.59
N LYS A 194 26.42 -5.70 28.51
CA LYS A 194 26.07 -4.29 28.69
C LYS A 194 26.40 -3.48 27.43
N ALA A 195 27.59 -3.71 26.86
CA ALA A 195 28.01 -3.07 25.62
C ALA A 195 27.09 -3.45 24.44
N GLY A 196 26.75 -4.74 24.27
CA GLY A 196 25.86 -5.18 23.18
C GLY A 196 24.46 -4.56 23.26
N VAL A 197 23.86 -4.52 24.45
CA VAL A 197 22.56 -3.86 24.66
C VAL A 197 22.66 -2.35 24.41
N ALA A 198 23.72 -1.70 24.87
CA ALA A 198 23.94 -0.27 24.65
C ALA A 198 24.10 0.06 23.15
N VAL A 199 24.84 -0.75 22.39
CA VAL A 199 25.01 -0.58 20.95
C VAL A 199 23.69 -0.71 20.20
N VAL A 200 22.89 -1.75 20.48
CA VAL A 200 21.58 -1.91 19.82
C VAL A 200 20.59 -0.81 20.22
N GLY A 201 20.61 -0.40 21.48
CA GLY A 201 19.84 0.76 21.94
C GLY A 201 20.24 2.03 21.20
N PHE A 202 21.54 2.30 21.05
CA PHE A 202 22.07 3.44 20.30
C PHE A 202 21.65 3.40 18.82
N ILE A 203 21.74 2.25 18.15
CA ILE A 203 21.26 2.07 16.78
C ILE A 203 19.76 2.35 16.69
N SER A 204 18.96 1.83 17.62
CA SER A 204 17.50 1.98 17.61
C SER A 204 17.09 3.46 17.78
N VAL A 205 17.73 4.18 18.71
CA VAL A 205 17.50 5.62 18.93
C VAL A 205 17.99 6.43 17.73
N SER A 206 19.13 6.08 17.14
CA SER A 206 19.66 6.76 15.95
C SER A 206 18.72 6.61 14.76
N LEU A 207 18.17 5.42 14.53
CA LEU A 207 17.17 5.17 13.49
C LEU A 207 15.87 5.94 13.75
N PHE A 208 15.40 5.97 15.00
CA PHE A 208 14.24 6.77 15.40
C PHE A 208 14.43 8.26 15.06
N ILE A 209 15.58 8.84 15.43
CA ILE A 209 15.91 10.24 15.14
C ILE A 209 16.02 10.45 13.62
N ALA A 210 16.72 9.57 12.91
CA ALA A 210 16.93 9.69 11.47
C ALA A 210 15.61 9.63 10.69
N PHE A 211 14.70 8.72 11.04
CA PHE A 211 13.37 8.62 10.43
C PHE A 211 12.41 9.73 10.84
N THR A 212 12.66 10.39 11.97
CA THR A 212 11.91 11.60 12.36
C THR A 212 12.34 12.82 11.54
N ILE A 213 13.65 13.03 11.38
CA ILE A 213 14.21 14.23 10.73
C ILE A 213 14.16 14.13 9.21
N ALA A 214 14.52 12.98 8.65
CA ALA A 214 14.67 12.78 7.21
C ALA A 214 14.02 11.46 6.75
N PRO A 215 12.69 11.30 6.95
CA PRO A 215 11.97 10.04 6.71
C PRO A 215 12.15 9.51 5.29
N VAL A 216 12.14 10.39 4.28
CA VAL A 216 12.22 9.98 2.88
C VAL A 216 13.64 9.60 2.46
N ALA A 217 14.59 10.54 2.63
CA ALA A 217 15.96 10.36 2.15
C ALA A 217 16.69 9.21 2.84
N VAL A 218 16.51 9.05 4.16
CA VAL A 218 17.15 7.97 4.92
C VAL A 218 16.52 6.63 4.57
N ALA A 219 15.17 6.55 4.55
CA ALA A 219 14.50 5.29 4.30
C ALA A 219 14.75 4.76 2.88
N GLN A 220 14.71 5.62 1.86
CA GLN A 220 15.00 5.23 0.47
C GLN A 220 16.46 4.79 0.26
N LYS A 221 17.41 5.32 1.05
CA LYS A 221 18.82 4.89 1.00
C LYS A 221 19.02 3.51 1.64
N ILE A 222 18.36 3.26 2.77
CA ILE A 222 18.45 1.99 3.52
C ILE A 222 17.69 0.86 2.80
N GLY A 223 16.53 1.18 2.24
CA GLY A 223 15.63 0.25 1.55
C GLY A 223 14.71 -0.53 2.50
N MET A 224 13.51 -0.89 2.01
CA MET A 224 12.45 -1.43 2.85
C MET A 224 12.80 -2.75 3.54
N GLY A 225 13.52 -3.64 2.85
CA GLY A 225 13.90 -4.94 3.42
C GLY A 225 14.79 -4.78 4.63
N THR A 226 15.81 -3.93 4.51
CA THR A 226 16.71 -3.59 5.61
C THR A 226 15.94 -2.90 6.74
N ILE A 227 14.99 -1.99 6.45
CA ILE A 227 14.15 -1.34 7.47
C ILE A 227 13.33 -2.37 8.26
N LEU A 228 12.70 -3.35 7.59
CA LEU A 228 11.92 -4.39 8.26
C LEU A 228 12.81 -5.23 9.21
N LEU A 229 14.02 -5.59 8.78
CA LEU A 229 14.98 -6.36 9.58
C LEU A 229 15.54 -5.55 10.76
N LEU A 230 15.85 -4.26 10.55
CA LEU A 230 16.29 -3.35 11.61
C LEU A 230 15.16 -3.09 12.63
N ALA A 231 13.93 -2.94 12.17
CA ALA A 231 12.76 -2.81 13.03
C ALA A 231 12.58 -4.08 13.86
N ALA A 232 12.60 -5.27 13.24
CA ALA A 232 12.52 -6.54 13.96
C ALA A 232 13.63 -6.66 15.02
N SER A 233 14.86 -6.27 14.68
CA SER A 233 15.99 -6.23 15.62
C SER A 233 15.74 -5.29 16.80
N SER A 234 15.32 -4.05 16.54
CA SER A 234 15.10 -3.01 17.53
C SER A 234 13.96 -3.39 18.48
N TRP A 235 12.84 -3.87 17.92
CA TRP A 235 11.67 -4.27 18.69
C TRP A 235 11.90 -5.55 19.48
N VAL A 236 12.65 -6.53 18.97
CA VAL A 236 13.04 -7.70 19.77
C VAL A 236 13.76 -7.28 21.04
N VAL A 237 14.74 -6.39 20.95
CA VAL A 237 15.49 -5.92 22.13
C VAL A 237 14.60 -5.13 23.07
N LEU A 238 13.84 -4.14 22.56
CA LEU A 238 12.95 -3.32 23.39
C LEU A 238 11.85 -4.16 24.05
N GLY A 239 11.18 -5.02 23.28
CA GLY A 239 10.12 -5.90 23.76
C GLY A 239 10.62 -6.91 24.79
N SER A 240 11.79 -7.51 24.57
CA SER A 240 12.43 -8.37 25.57
C SER A 240 12.83 -7.62 26.83
N PHE A 241 13.26 -6.36 26.73
CA PHE A 241 13.49 -5.51 27.89
C PHE A 241 12.18 -5.23 28.66
N LEU A 242 11.06 -4.99 27.98
CA LEU A 242 9.74 -4.86 28.63
C LEU A 242 9.28 -6.17 29.31
N VAL A 243 9.61 -7.34 28.72
CA VAL A 243 9.38 -8.63 29.38
C VAL A 243 10.23 -8.77 30.64
N PHE A 244 11.51 -8.36 30.58
CA PHE A 244 12.39 -8.31 31.76
C PHE A 244 11.81 -7.42 32.86
N LEU A 245 11.40 -6.19 32.55
CA LEU A 245 10.78 -5.28 33.52
C LEU A 245 9.50 -5.87 34.11
N SER A 246 8.67 -6.51 33.27
CA SER A 246 7.44 -7.15 33.74
C SER A 246 7.73 -8.23 34.78
N ALA A 247 8.76 -9.04 34.55
CA ALA A 247 9.18 -10.09 35.46
C ALA A 247 9.91 -9.53 36.70
N ARG A 248 10.70 -8.47 36.56
CA ARG A 248 11.45 -7.84 37.66
C ARG A 248 10.55 -7.09 38.65
N TRP A 249 9.55 -6.39 38.15
CA TRP A 249 8.59 -5.62 38.96
C TRP A 249 7.34 -6.42 39.33
N GLN A 250 7.17 -7.64 38.80
CA GLN A 250 5.96 -8.45 38.96
C GLN A 250 4.68 -7.69 38.55
N PHE A 251 4.84 -6.76 37.60
CA PHE A 251 3.81 -5.88 37.08
C PHE A 251 3.66 -6.13 35.58
N PRO A 252 2.45 -6.20 35.01
CA PRO A 252 2.26 -6.56 33.61
C PRO A 252 2.56 -5.37 32.66
N VAL A 253 3.81 -4.90 32.63
CA VAL A 253 4.23 -3.67 31.91
C VAL A 253 3.72 -3.63 30.47
N ILE A 254 3.86 -4.70 29.70
CA ILE A 254 3.39 -4.75 28.30
C ILE A 254 1.87 -4.57 28.24
N SER A 255 1.11 -5.27 29.09
CA SER A 255 -0.35 -5.13 29.13
C SER A 255 -0.76 -3.72 29.56
N SER A 256 -0.06 -3.12 30.52
CA SER A 256 -0.31 -1.75 30.95
C SER A 256 -0.02 -0.73 29.85
N LEU A 257 1.07 -0.90 29.08
CA LEU A 257 1.36 -0.06 27.93
C LEU A 257 0.30 -0.19 26.83
N VAL A 258 -0.22 -1.41 26.59
CA VAL A 258 -1.33 -1.63 25.66
C VAL A 258 -2.60 -0.93 26.15
N ILE A 259 -2.92 -1.04 27.45
CA ILE A 259 -4.06 -0.31 28.04
C ILE A 259 -3.88 1.20 27.91
N LEU A 260 -2.68 1.72 28.19
CA LEU A 260 -2.38 3.14 28.00
C LEU A 260 -2.54 3.57 26.54
N ALA A 261 -2.08 2.77 25.58
CA ALA A 261 -2.27 3.06 24.16
C ALA A 261 -3.77 3.08 23.77
N ILE A 262 -4.59 2.20 24.35
CA ILE A 262 -6.06 2.20 24.17
C ILE A 262 -6.70 3.43 24.82
N ILE A 263 -6.23 3.87 25.99
CA ILE A 263 -6.76 5.07 26.64
C ILE A 263 -6.36 6.31 25.84
N PHE A 264 -5.08 6.41 25.46
CA PHE A 264 -4.57 7.54 24.70
C PHE A 264 -5.22 7.64 23.32
N SER A 265 -5.59 6.54 22.68
CA SER A 265 -6.22 6.59 21.34
C SER A 265 -7.52 7.40 21.28
N LEU A 266 -8.15 7.70 22.42
CA LEU A 266 -9.31 8.59 22.51
C LEU A 266 -9.01 10.04 22.09
N TRP A 267 -7.76 10.50 22.22
CA TRP A 267 -7.34 11.88 21.89
C TRP A 267 -6.00 11.98 21.16
N ASN A 268 -5.22 10.90 21.13
CA ASN A 268 -3.91 10.82 20.53
C ASN A 268 -4.00 10.48 19.03
N ASP A 269 -4.41 11.48 18.26
CA ASP A 269 -4.46 11.38 16.81
C ASP A 269 -3.55 12.42 16.14
N ASN A 270 -2.46 11.92 15.58
CA ASN A 270 -1.47 12.69 14.83
C ASN A 270 -1.74 12.74 13.31
N HIS A 271 -2.82 12.14 12.82
CA HIS A 271 -3.10 11.94 11.39
C HIS A 271 -4.00 13.04 10.79
N ARG A 272 -3.79 14.29 11.22
CA ARG A 272 -4.50 15.45 10.70
C ARG A 272 -4.13 15.71 9.24
N ILE A 273 -5.13 16.04 8.42
CA ILE A 273 -4.92 16.41 7.02
C ILE A 273 -4.05 17.67 6.97
N ARG A 274 -3.00 17.64 6.15
CA ARG A 274 -2.11 18.79 5.93
C ARG A 274 -2.83 19.87 5.14
N THR A 275 -2.72 21.11 5.60
CA THR A 275 -3.24 22.29 4.91
C THR A 275 -2.11 23.21 4.49
N VAL A 276 -2.38 24.07 3.52
CA VAL A 276 -1.54 25.19 3.11
C VAL A 276 -2.29 26.50 3.36
N PRO A 277 -1.61 27.66 3.41
CA PRO A 277 -2.29 28.94 3.63
C PRO A 277 -3.40 29.18 2.60
N ALA A 278 -4.56 29.63 3.09
CA ALA A 278 -5.71 29.90 2.25
C ALA A 278 -5.45 31.08 1.31
N ARG A 279 -6.04 31.01 0.11
CA ARG A 279 -6.04 32.08 -0.89
C ARG A 279 -7.45 32.20 -1.45
N PRO A 280 -7.95 33.42 -1.71
CA PRO A 280 -9.27 33.56 -2.32
C PRO A 280 -9.29 32.86 -3.69
N VAL A 281 -10.03 31.77 -3.78
CA VAL A 281 -10.33 31.07 -5.02
C VAL A 281 -11.84 30.90 -5.09
N GLN A 282 -12.40 30.85 -6.29
CA GLN A 282 -13.81 30.58 -6.48
C GLN A 282 -13.94 29.31 -7.32
N ARG A 283 -14.50 28.26 -6.73
CA ARG A 283 -14.76 27.00 -7.43
C ARG A 283 -16.02 27.10 -8.28
N ASP A 284 -15.88 26.72 -9.54
CA ASP A 284 -16.98 26.59 -10.49
C ASP A 284 -17.86 25.38 -10.16
N SER A 285 -19.12 25.42 -10.59
CA SER A 285 -19.95 24.20 -10.65
C SER A 285 -19.54 23.33 -11.84
N VAL A 286 -19.96 22.07 -11.85
CA VAL A 286 -19.73 21.16 -12.99
C VAL A 286 -20.29 21.75 -14.30
N ILE A 287 -21.44 22.40 -14.24
CA ILE A 287 -22.09 23.04 -15.39
C ILE A 287 -21.27 24.24 -15.89
N ALA A 288 -20.84 25.13 -15.00
CA ALA A 288 -20.03 26.29 -15.38
C ALA A 288 -18.67 25.86 -15.95
N ALA A 289 -18.07 24.82 -15.39
CA ALA A 289 -16.84 24.23 -15.90
C ALA A 289 -17.03 23.62 -17.30
N PHE A 290 -18.16 22.96 -17.58
CA PHE A 290 -18.49 22.45 -18.91
C PHE A 290 -18.66 23.58 -19.93
N GLU A 291 -19.33 24.67 -19.58
CA GLU A 291 -19.46 25.84 -20.48
C GLU A 291 -18.11 26.47 -20.79
N LYS A 292 -17.23 26.58 -19.78
CA LYS A 292 -15.85 27.03 -19.96
C LYS A 292 -15.06 26.10 -20.87
N TRP A 293 -15.14 24.79 -20.64
CA TRP A 293 -14.51 23.78 -21.49
C TRP A 293 -15.02 23.85 -22.93
N HIS A 294 -16.34 23.92 -23.13
CA HIS A 294 -16.97 23.98 -24.45
C HIS A 294 -16.48 25.21 -25.21
N THR A 295 -16.38 26.36 -24.55
CA THR A 295 -15.80 27.58 -25.16
C THR A 295 -14.34 27.38 -25.60
N LEU A 296 -13.52 26.72 -24.77
CA LEU A 296 -12.10 26.47 -25.07
C LEU A 296 -11.88 25.42 -26.17
N VAL A 297 -12.81 24.46 -26.32
CA VAL A 297 -12.69 23.37 -27.31
C VAL A 297 -13.10 23.83 -28.72
N GLN A 298 -13.88 24.92 -28.85
CA GLN A 298 -14.29 25.49 -30.14
C GLN A 298 -13.11 25.89 -31.07
N LYS A 299 -11.89 26.00 -30.54
CA LYS A 299 -10.68 26.23 -31.36
C LYS A 299 -10.32 25.03 -32.26
N PHE A 300 -10.89 23.85 -32.01
CA PHE A 300 -10.70 22.65 -32.80
C PHE A 300 -11.84 22.44 -33.80
N PRO A 301 -11.67 21.65 -34.87
CA PRO A 301 -12.79 21.27 -35.73
C PRO A 301 -13.76 20.34 -34.98
N GLY A 302 -15.06 20.59 -35.12
CA GLY A 302 -16.12 19.72 -34.58
C GLY A 302 -16.39 18.48 -35.47
N PRO A 303 -17.08 17.45 -34.95
CA PRO A 303 -17.59 17.32 -33.58
C PRO A 303 -16.48 17.09 -32.54
N HIS A 304 -16.68 17.60 -31.32
CA HIS A 304 -15.72 17.59 -30.23
C HIS A 304 -15.91 16.37 -29.31
N PRO A 305 -15.01 15.39 -29.31
CA PRO A 305 -15.09 14.30 -28.33
C PRO A 305 -14.85 14.86 -26.92
N LEU A 306 -15.70 14.50 -25.96
CA LEU A 306 -15.52 14.83 -24.55
C LEU A 306 -15.22 13.55 -23.78
N TYR A 307 -14.01 13.41 -23.24
CA TYR A 307 -13.63 12.25 -22.44
C TYR A 307 -13.84 12.49 -20.95
N ILE A 308 -14.35 11.46 -20.28
CA ILE A 308 -14.35 11.33 -18.83
C ILE A 308 -13.61 10.04 -18.49
N VAL A 309 -12.60 10.13 -17.64
CA VAL A 309 -11.84 8.96 -17.18
C VAL A 309 -12.41 8.49 -15.84
N ALA A 310 -12.63 7.18 -15.71
CA ALA A 310 -12.82 6.49 -14.43
C ALA A 310 -11.63 5.55 -14.21
N THR A 311 -10.91 5.74 -13.11
CA THR A 311 -9.70 4.95 -12.82
C THR A 311 -9.78 4.25 -11.47
N GLU A 312 -9.53 2.94 -11.50
CA GLU A 312 -9.60 2.07 -10.32
C GLU A 312 -8.52 2.36 -9.28
N GLY A 313 -8.81 2.01 -8.03
CA GLY A 313 -7.85 1.92 -6.95
C GLY A 313 -7.02 0.63 -6.98
N GLY A 314 -5.84 0.67 -6.35
CA GLY A 314 -4.89 -0.45 -6.35
C GLY A 314 -3.46 -0.09 -5.93
N GLY A 315 -3.31 0.94 -5.08
CA GLY A 315 -1.99 1.46 -4.68
C GLY A 315 -1.14 1.91 -5.87
N ILE A 316 0.18 1.75 -5.78
CA ILE A 316 1.13 2.19 -6.80
C ILE A 316 0.91 1.54 -8.16
N ARG A 317 0.39 0.31 -8.22
CA ARG A 317 0.08 -0.36 -9.48
C ARG A 317 -0.97 0.41 -10.26
N ALA A 318 -2.04 0.81 -9.58
CA ALA A 318 -3.06 1.67 -10.15
C ALA A 318 -2.49 3.02 -10.56
N ALA A 319 -1.77 3.69 -9.65
CA ALA A 319 -1.18 5.01 -9.93
C ALA A 319 -0.29 4.98 -11.17
N TYR A 320 0.62 4.01 -11.24
CA TYR A 320 1.56 3.83 -12.34
C TYR A 320 0.83 3.49 -13.64
N TRP A 321 -0.14 2.57 -13.62
CA TRP A 321 -0.92 2.22 -14.81
C TRP A 321 -1.72 3.40 -15.35
N THR A 322 -2.42 4.14 -14.47
CA THR A 322 -3.16 5.36 -14.84
C THR A 322 -2.24 6.42 -15.43
N GLY A 323 -1.08 6.68 -14.80
CA GLY A 323 -0.10 7.63 -15.31
C GLY A 323 0.47 7.24 -16.67
N VAL A 324 0.76 5.95 -16.88
CA VAL A 324 1.24 5.41 -18.15
C VAL A 324 0.18 5.52 -19.25
N VAL A 325 -1.07 5.19 -18.94
CA VAL A 325 -2.21 5.26 -19.88
C VAL A 325 -2.47 6.69 -20.31
N LEU A 326 -2.70 7.59 -19.35
CA LEU A 326 -3.02 8.98 -19.66
C LEU A 326 -1.83 9.69 -20.33
N GLY A 327 -0.61 9.45 -19.84
CA GLY A 327 0.59 9.96 -20.48
C GLY A 327 0.80 9.42 -21.89
N GLY A 328 0.51 8.13 -22.12
CA GLY A 328 0.57 7.53 -23.45
C GLY A 328 -0.45 8.09 -24.43
N LEU A 329 -1.68 8.36 -23.99
CA LEU A 329 -2.71 9.04 -24.80
C LEU A 329 -2.29 10.46 -25.17
N GLN A 330 -1.76 11.21 -24.20
CA GLN A 330 -1.29 12.58 -24.42
C GLN A 330 -0.06 12.64 -25.33
N ASP A 331 0.87 11.70 -25.19
CA ASP A 331 2.04 11.58 -26.06
C ASP A 331 1.64 11.19 -27.49
N ALA A 332 0.62 10.34 -27.66
CA ALA A 332 0.11 9.93 -28.97
C ALA A 332 -0.65 11.06 -29.69
N ASN A 333 -1.37 11.91 -28.94
CA ASN A 333 -2.05 13.09 -29.47
C ASN A 333 -2.01 14.27 -28.48
N PRO A 334 -1.31 15.37 -28.81
CA PRO A 334 -1.18 16.51 -27.91
C PRO A 334 -2.52 17.22 -27.60
N ASN A 335 -3.56 16.97 -28.39
CA ASN A 335 -4.89 17.53 -28.18
C ASN A 335 -5.74 16.76 -27.16
N PHE A 336 -5.28 15.59 -26.68
CA PHE A 336 -6.04 14.73 -25.77
C PHE A 336 -6.46 15.46 -24.49
N ALA A 337 -5.54 16.12 -23.79
CA ALA A 337 -5.84 16.85 -22.55
C ALA A 337 -6.87 17.97 -22.74
N ASN A 338 -6.93 18.61 -23.92
CA ASN A 338 -7.96 19.62 -24.21
C ASN A 338 -9.37 19.01 -24.35
N HIS A 339 -9.46 17.72 -24.69
CA HIS A 339 -10.72 16.97 -24.84
C HIS A 339 -11.05 16.10 -23.62
N LEU A 340 -10.15 16.04 -22.63
CA LEU A 340 -10.36 15.36 -21.37
C LEU A 340 -11.01 16.30 -20.36
N PHE A 341 -12.32 16.19 -20.19
CA PHE A 341 -13.07 17.06 -19.30
C PHE A 341 -12.78 16.76 -17.83
N ALA A 342 -12.78 15.48 -17.45
CA ALA A 342 -12.66 15.09 -16.05
C ALA A 342 -11.99 13.73 -15.85
N ILE A 343 -11.33 13.57 -14.70
CA ILE A 343 -10.80 12.29 -14.21
C ILE A 343 -11.39 12.00 -12.83
N SER A 344 -12.15 10.91 -12.73
CA SER A 344 -12.66 10.34 -11.50
C SER A 344 -11.71 9.23 -11.03
N GLY A 345 -11.03 9.48 -9.93
CA GLY A 345 -10.03 8.57 -9.37
C GLY A 345 -10.43 7.96 -8.03
N VAL A 346 -9.94 6.75 -7.79
CA VAL A 346 -9.98 6.09 -6.49
C VAL A 346 -8.57 5.65 -6.10
N SER A 347 -8.19 5.84 -4.83
CA SER A 347 -6.94 5.34 -4.26
C SER A 347 -5.71 5.68 -5.09
N GLY A 348 -4.89 4.69 -5.44
CA GLY A 348 -3.75 4.85 -6.34
C GLY A 348 -4.10 5.47 -7.70
N GLY A 349 -5.27 5.18 -8.28
CA GLY A 349 -5.72 5.80 -9.53
C GLY A 349 -5.83 7.33 -9.41
N SER A 350 -6.23 7.84 -8.23
CA SER A 350 -6.22 9.28 -7.93
C SER A 350 -4.82 9.88 -7.93
N LEU A 351 -3.81 9.15 -7.45
CA LEU A 351 -2.42 9.61 -7.55
C LEU A 351 -1.96 9.68 -9.01
N GLY A 352 -2.28 8.67 -9.82
CA GLY A 352 -1.97 8.69 -11.25
C GLY A 352 -2.64 9.84 -12.00
N ALA A 353 -3.91 10.12 -11.70
CA ALA A 353 -4.66 11.25 -12.23
C ALA A 353 -4.03 12.60 -11.84
N VAL A 354 -3.67 12.76 -10.56
CA VAL A 354 -3.01 13.96 -10.05
C VAL A 354 -1.62 14.17 -10.69
N VAL A 355 -0.83 13.11 -10.87
CA VAL A 355 0.44 13.20 -11.61
C VAL A 355 0.20 13.66 -13.04
N PHE A 356 -0.77 13.08 -13.74
CA PHE A 356 -1.07 13.45 -15.12
C PHE A 356 -1.47 14.92 -15.25
N ASP A 357 -2.43 15.40 -14.45
CA ASP A 357 -2.87 16.80 -14.53
C ASP A 357 -1.76 17.78 -14.14
N ALA A 358 -0.90 17.42 -13.17
CA ALA A 358 0.29 18.19 -12.84
C ALA A 358 1.26 18.28 -14.03
N LEU A 359 1.45 17.19 -14.78
CA LEU A 359 2.28 17.19 -15.99
C LEU A 359 1.66 18.05 -17.09
N VAL A 360 0.33 18.02 -17.26
CA VAL A 360 -0.39 18.87 -18.24
C VAL A 360 -0.22 20.35 -17.88
N ALA A 361 -0.31 20.70 -16.59
CA ALA A 361 -0.17 22.08 -16.14
C ALA A 361 1.25 22.62 -16.30
N GLU A 362 2.28 21.83 -15.99
CA GLU A 362 3.68 22.27 -16.13
C GLU A 362 4.18 22.21 -17.58
N ASN A 363 3.83 21.14 -18.31
CA ASN A 363 4.26 20.83 -19.68
C ASN A 363 5.74 21.17 -19.94
N ASP A 364 6.65 20.27 -19.54
CA ASP A 364 8.10 20.42 -19.77
C ASP A 364 8.54 20.09 -21.21
N GLY A 365 7.59 19.84 -22.11
CA GLY A 365 7.84 19.45 -23.50
C GLY A 365 8.41 18.03 -23.67
N ARG A 366 8.48 17.23 -22.61
CA ARG A 366 8.95 15.83 -22.65
C ARG A 366 7.76 14.86 -22.67
N SER A 367 8.07 13.58 -22.87
CA SER A 367 7.06 12.51 -22.82
C SER A 367 6.37 12.46 -21.46
N TYR A 368 5.05 12.57 -21.48
CA TYR A 368 4.19 12.45 -20.31
C TYR A 368 4.27 11.05 -19.71
N GLN A 369 4.32 10.01 -20.56
CA GLN A 369 4.47 8.64 -20.10
C GLN A 369 5.81 8.40 -19.40
N GLU A 370 6.91 8.95 -19.94
CA GLU A 370 8.23 8.83 -19.33
C GLU A 370 8.32 9.64 -18.02
N ASN A 371 7.75 10.85 -17.99
CA ASN A 371 7.64 11.65 -16.78
C ASN A 371 6.87 10.88 -15.68
N ALA A 372 5.72 10.29 -16.03
CA ALA A 372 4.92 9.49 -15.12
C ALA A 372 5.69 8.25 -14.62
N HIS A 373 6.43 7.58 -15.50
CA HIS A 373 7.30 6.46 -15.14
C HIS A 373 8.33 6.86 -14.08
N GLU A 374 9.12 7.90 -14.34
CA GLU A 374 10.20 8.37 -13.46
C GLU A 374 9.70 8.87 -12.09
N ILE A 375 8.47 9.40 -12.04
CA ILE A 375 7.82 9.84 -10.81
C ILE A 375 7.28 8.62 -10.04
N LEU A 376 6.52 7.75 -10.68
CA LEU A 376 5.72 6.71 -10.01
C LEU A 376 6.46 5.38 -9.81
N SER A 377 7.63 5.17 -10.41
CA SER A 377 8.46 3.98 -10.19
C SER A 377 9.30 4.04 -8.90
N ARG A 378 9.27 5.17 -8.17
CA ARG A 378 10.07 5.37 -6.96
C ARG A 378 9.56 4.54 -5.78
N ASP A 379 10.44 4.34 -4.80
CA ASP A 379 10.11 3.68 -3.53
C ASP A 379 9.40 4.66 -2.57
N PHE A 380 8.08 4.49 -2.45
CA PHE A 380 7.24 5.26 -1.52
C PHE A 380 6.89 4.51 -0.25
N LEU A 381 7.15 3.20 -0.21
CA LEU A 381 6.79 2.36 0.94
C LEU A 381 7.86 2.41 2.03
N SER A 382 9.15 2.50 1.69
CA SER A 382 10.23 2.60 2.69
C SER A 382 10.00 3.77 3.67
N PRO A 383 9.72 5.01 3.23
CA PRO A 383 9.47 6.12 4.15
C PRO A 383 8.25 5.88 5.06
N ALA A 384 7.16 5.34 4.51
CA ALA A 384 5.95 5.04 5.27
C ALA A 384 6.21 3.96 6.35
N LEU A 385 6.91 2.87 6.00
CA LEU A 385 7.26 1.80 6.95
C LEU A 385 8.26 2.26 8.01
N ALA A 386 9.24 3.07 7.63
CA ALA A 386 10.21 3.64 8.56
C ALA A 386 9.52 4.48 9.64
N VAL A 387 8.59 5.36 9.24
CA VAL A 387 7.83 6.17 10.18
C VAL A 387 6.83 5.32 10.96
N MET A 388 6.15 4.37 10.31
CA MET A 388 5.21 3.44 10.94
C MET A 388 5.86 2.63 12.07
N LEU A 389 7.04 2.06 11.83
CA LEU A 389 7.70 1.14 12.78
C LEU A 389 8.57 1.85 13.82
N TYR A 390 8.76 3.16 13.71
CA TYR A 390 9.53 3.96 14.65
C TYR A 390 8.66 5.10 15.23
N PRO A 391 8.71 6.37 14.76
CA PRO A 391 8.01 7.48 15.43
C PRO A 391 6.50 7.30 15.54
N ASP A 392 5.80 6.79 14.52
CA ASP A 392 4.34 6.63 14.59
C ASP A 392 3.90 5.52 15.55
N LEU A 393 4.68 4.44 15.67
CA LEU A 393 4.39 3.39 16.65
C LEU A 393 4.66 3.87 18.07
N VAL A 394 5.73 4.65 18.29
CA VAL A 394 5.99 5.30 19.57
C VAL A 394 4.88 6.29 19.91
N GLN A 395 4.33 7.01 18.93
CA GLN A 395 3.22 7.93 19.13
C GLN A 395 2.06 7.29 19.87
N ARG A 396 1.72 6.02 19.59
CA ARG A 396 0.62 5.30 20.25
C ARG A 396 0.75 5.22 21.78
N PHE A 397 1.96 5.39 22.32
CA PHE A 397 2.25 5.37 23.76
C PHE A 397 2.45 6.76 24.36
N LEU A 398 2.26 7.83 23.59
CA LEU A 398 2.33 9.21 24.07
C LEU A 398 0.92 9.78 24.29
N PRO A 399 0.70 10.60 25.33
CA PRO A 399 -0.61 11.19 25.60
C PRO A 399 -0.96 12.37 24.68
N VAL A 400 0.02 12.96 23.99
CA VAL A 400 -0.15 14.16 23.15
C VAL A 400 0.28 13.85 21.71
N PRO A 401 -0.54 14.18 20.69
CA PRO A 401 -0.21 13.91 19.29
C PRO A 401 0.94 14.79 18.78
N ILE A 402 1.96 14.17 18.18
CA ILE A 402 3.05 14.85 17.49
C ILE A 402 2.83 14.70 15.99
N ALA A 403 2.44 15.78 15.32
CA ALA A 403 2.13 15.76 13.88
C ALA A 403 3.29 15.27 13.00
N TYR A 404 4.55 15.48 13.42
CA TYR A 404 5.73 15.01 12.69
C TYR A 404 5.91 13.49 12.70
N PHE A 405 5.27 12.78 13.64
CA PHE A 405 5.33 11.31 13.72
C PHE A 405 4.33 10.63 12.80
N ASP A 406 3.64 11.38 11.95
CA ASP A 406 2.64 10.85 11.04
C ASP A 406 3.26 10.09 9.83
N ARG A 407 2.93 8.80 9.72
CA ARG A 407 3.32 7.98 8.56
C ARG A 407 2.64 8.40 7.25
N ALA A 408 1.46 9.03 7.30
CA ALA A 408 0.82 9.58 6.11
C ALA A 408 1.66 10.72 5.51
N ARG A 409 2.15 11.64 6.35
CA ARG A 409 3.09 12.68 5.95
C ARG A 409 4.34 12.11 5.27
N ALA A 410 4.91 11.00 5.75
CA ALA A 410 6.09 10.39 5.16
C ALA A 410 5.85 9.88 3.72
N LEU A 411 4.66 9.33 3.47
CA LEU A 411 4.23 8.89 2.14
C LEU A 411 4.07 10.08 1.19
N GLU A 412 3.37 11.13 1.62
CA GLU A 412 3.16 12.35 0.84
C GLU A 412 4.47 13.06 0.48
N LEU A 413 5.40 13.17 1.44
CA LEU A 413 6.75 13.71 1.20
C LEU A 413 7.54 12.86 0.19
N GLY A 414 7.29 11.55 0.14
CA GLY A 414 7.84 10.65 -0.87
C GLY A 414 7.42 11.06 -2.27
N TRP A 415 6.11 11.28 -2.49
CA TRP A 415 5.57 11.75 -3.78
C TRP A 415 6.07 13.14 -4.13
N GLU A 416 6.09 14.07 -3.18
CA GLU A 416 6.63 15.42 -3.38
C GLU A 416 8.11 15.40 -3.80
N LYS A 417 8.92 14.54 -3.18
CA LYS A 417 10.32 14.37 -3.56
C LYS A 417 10.45 13.79 -4.97
N ALA A 418 9.71 12.74 -5.30
CA ALA A 418 9.79 12.12 -6.63
C ALA A 418 9.41 13.11 -7.74
N TRP A 419 8.38 13.92 -7.50
CA TRP A 419 8.03 15.02 -8.40
C TRP A 419 9.17 16.03 -8.53
N ARG A 420 9.69 16.55 -7.41
CA ARG A 420 10.75 17.57 -7.42
C ARG A 420 12.01 17.09 -8.12
N ASP A 421 12.42 15.84 -7.87
CA ASP A 421 13.60 15.25 -8.51
C ASP A 421 13.44 15.15 -10.03
N ARG A 422 12.23 14.88 -10.53
CA ARG A 422 11.97 14.72 -11.96
C ARG A 422 11.65 16.02 -12.69
N MET A 423 10.88 16.91 -12.07
CA MET A 423 10.33 18.13 -12.71
C MET A 423 11.05 19.41 -12.27
N ALA A 424 12.01 19.32 -11.34
CA ALA A 424 12.78 20.45 -10.80
C ALA A 424 11.92 21.60 -10.24
N ASN A 425 10.70 21.30 -9.78
CA ASN A 425 9.80 22.26 -9.15
C ASN A 425 8.98 21.61 -8.02
N ASP A 426 8.25 22.43 -7.27
CA ASP A 426 7.51 22.03 -6.06
C ASP A 426 6.00 21.85 -6.27
N ARG A 427 5.52 21.60 -7.50
CA ARG A 427 4.06 21.50 -7.79
C ARG A 427 3.31 20.57 -6.84
N PHE A 428 3.89 19.41 -6.50
CA PHE A 428 3.26 18.43 -5.61
C PHE A 428 3.11 18.87 -4.15
N SER A 429 3.92 19.82 -3.67
CA SER A 429 3.82 20.35 -2.30
C SER A 429 3.04 21.67 -2.22
N ARG A 430 2.73 22.29 -3.37
CA ARG A 430 1.90 23.50 -3.50
C ARG A 430 0.41 23.18 -3.39
N SER A 431 -0.42 24.23 -3.32
CA SER A 431 -1.85 24.09 -3.13
C SER A 431 -2.49 23.33 -4.30
N PHE A 432 -3.40 22.41 -4.00
CA PHE A 432 -4.19 21.67 -4.98
C PHE A 432 -4.90 22.60 -5.97
N VAL A 433 -5.47 23.70 -5.46
CA VAL A 433 -6.17 24.69 -6.29
C VAL A 433 -5.24 25.49 -7.23
N ASP A 434 -3.93 25.54 -6.97
CA ASP A 434 -2.97 26.25 -7.83
C ASP A 434 -2.78 25.54 -9.19
N LEU A 435 -3.36 24.36 -9.38
CA LEU A 435 -3.33 23.61 -10.64
C LEU A 435 -4.29 24.19 -11.70
N TRP A 436 -5.34 24.90 -11.27
CA TRP A 436 -6.31 25.58 -12.14
C TRP A 436 -6.32 27.09 -11.88
N PRO A 437 -5.32 27.84 -12.38
CA PRO A 437 -5.33 29.29 -12.23
C PRO A 437 -6.53 29.90 -12.96
N ALA A 438 -7.18 30.90 -12.35
CA ALA A 438 -8.42 31.50 -12.84
C ALA A 438 -8.31 31.99 -14.30
N ASP A 439 -7.18 32.62 -14.64
CA ASP A 439 -6.89 33.23 -15.95
C ASP A 439 -6.26 32.25 -16.96
N SER A 440 -6.23 30.94 -16.66
CA SER A 440 -5.63 29.96 -17.58
C SER A 440 -6.42 29.85 -18.88
N GLN A 441 -5.73 30.06 -20.00
CA GLN A 441 -6.22 29.73 -21.34
C GLN A 441 -6.03 28.24 -21.69
N LYS A 442 -5.35 27.48 -20.82
CA LYS A 442 -5.16 26.04 -20.95
C LYS A 442 -6.18 25.31 -20.09
N TRP A 443 -6.86 24.33 -20.69
CA TRP A 443 -7.69 23.41 -19.96
C TRP A 443 -6.81 22.36 -19.26
N VAL A 444 -6.98 22.23 -17.95
CA VAL A 444 -6.49 21.10 -17.16
C VAL A 444 -7.74 20.34 -16.74
N PRO A 445 -7.79 19.00 -16.93
CA PRO A 445 -8.95 18.20 -16.56
C PRO A 445 -9.43 18.47 -15.13
N ALA A 446 -10.73 18.36 -14.88
CA ALA A 446 -11.25 18.43 -13.52
C ALA A 446 -10.97 17.13 -12.77
N LEU A 447 -10.51 17.22 -11.52
CA LEU A 447 -10.23 16.06 -10.68
C LEU A 447 -11.40 15.78 -9.75
N PHE A 448 -11.83 14.53 -9.69
CA PHE A 448 -12.81 14.03 -8.73
C PHE A 448 -12.18 12.86 -7.97
N LEU A 449 -11.47 13.18 -6.89
CA LEU A 449 -10.72 12.20 -6.09
C LEU A 449 -11.63 11.66 -4.99
N ASN A 450 -12.05 10.41 -5.13
CA ASN A 450 -13.08 9.81 -4.27
C ASN A 450 -12.45 9.21 -3.00
N GLY A 451 -12.94 9.63 -1.83
CA GLY A 451 -12.69 8.99 -0.54
C GLY A 451 -14.00 8.53 0.10
N THR A 452 -13.91 7.88 1.25
CA THR A 452 -15.07 7.40 2.01
C THR A 452 -15.10 8.00 3.41
N SER A 453 -16.28 8.46 3.82
CA SER A 453 -16.57 8.99 5.16
C SER A 453 -16.59 7.84 6.17
N VAL A 454 -15.78 7.91 7.23
CA VAL A 454 -15.79 6.87 8.27
C VAL A 454 -17.11 6.90 9.05
N GLU A 455 -17.64 8.10 9.28
CA GLU A 455 -18.84 8.31 10.10
C GLU A 455 -20.12 7.93 9.37
N LYS A 456 -20.18 8.23 8.07
CA LYS A 456 -21.42 8.09 7.27
C LYS A 456 -21.37 6.96 6.25
N GLY A 457 -20.19 6.48 5.88
CA GLY A 457 -20.01 5.47 4.83
C GLY A 457 -20.32 5.97 3.41
N ASN A 458 -20.70 7.24 3.24
CA ASN A 458 -20.92 7.87 1.94
C ASN A 458 -19.61 8.43 1.37
N ARG A 459 -19.68 8.97 0.15
CA ARG A 459 -18.50 9.49 -0.56
C ARG A 459 -18.08 10.85 -0.01
N ILE A 460 -16.78 11.04 0.15
CA ILE A 460 -16.18 12.37 0.33
C ILE A 460 -15.37 12.65 -0.92
N MET A 461 -15.59 13.78 -1.58
CA MET A 461 -14.96 14.07 -2.86
C MET A 461 -14.04 15.29 -2.74
N THR A 462 -12.77 15.08 -3.09
CA THR A 462 -11.79 16.16 -3.23
C THR A 462 -11.76 16.59 -4.69
N SER A 463 -12.22 17.79 -4.99
CA SER A 463 -12.34 18.31 -6.35
C SER A 463 -12.07 19.80 -6.44
N ASN A 464 -11.61 20.25 -7.62
CA ASN A 464 -11.52 21.66 -7.97
C ASN A 464 -12.89 22.26 -8.32
N LEU A 465 -13.91 21.44 -8.56
CA LEU A 465 -15.27 21.89 -8.85
C LEU A 465 -16.18 21.64 -7.64
N ARG A 466 -17.22 22.45 -7.47
CA ARG A 466 -18.22 22.25 -6.40
C ARG A 466 -19.04 21.00 -6.68
N VAL A 467 -19.19 20.15 -5.66
CA VAL A 467 -19.87 18.84 -5.80
C VAL A 467 -21.26 18.80 -5.16
N THR A 468 -21.53 19.68 -4.19
CA THR A 468 -22.77 19.67 -3.39
C THR A 468 -24.05 19.77 -4.19
N ASP A 469 -23.99 20.41 -5.37
CA ASP A 469 -25.17 20.74 -6.17
C ASP A 469 -25.36 19.77 -7.33
N SER A 470 -24.39 18.87 -7.57
CA SER A 470 -24.31 18.06 -8.80
C SER A 470 -24.33 16.55 -8.57
N PHE A 471 -23.97 16.11 -7.36
CA PHE A 471 -23.80 14.69 -7.03
C PHE A 471 -24.71 14.26 -5.89
N PHE A 472 -25.17 13.01 -5.93
CA PHE A 472 -26.05 12.45 -4.90
C PHE A 472 -25.23 11.84 -3.75
N ASP A 473 -25.57 12.23 -2.51
CA ASP A 473 -24.99 11.69 -1.27
C ASP A 473 -23.44 11.75 -1.25
N VAL A 474 -22.91 12.93 -1.59
CA VAL A 474 -21.48 13.24 -1.57
C VAL A 474 -21.21 14.40 -0.62
N GLU A 475 -20.24 14.22 0.27
CA GLU A 475 -19.69 15.31 1.08
C GLU A 475 -18.55 16.01 0.31
N ASP A 476 -18.57 17.34 0.27
CA ASP A 476 -17.50 18.13 -0.33
C ASP A 476 -16.32 18.26 0.66
N ALA A 477 -15.15 17.74 0.26
CA ALA A 477 -13.94 17.80 1.07
C ALA A 477 -13.54 19.23 1.44
N ALA A 478 -13.77 20.21 0.56
CA ALA A 478 -13.39 21.60 0.81
C ALA A 478 -14.20 22.21 1.96
N VAL A 479 -15.49 21.86 2.05
CA VAL A 479 -16.38 22.29 3.14
C VAL A 479 -15.92 21.70 4.46
N LYS A 480 -15.53 20.42 4.47
CA LYS A 480 -14.96 19.78 5.67
C LYS A 480 -13.61 20.35 6.10
N LEU A 481 -12.79 20.80 5.15
CA LEU A 481 -11.49 21.45 5.43
C LEU A 481 -11.64 22.89 5.94
N SER A 482 -12.75 23.54 5.62
CA SER A 482 -13.03 24.95 5.95
C SER A 482 -14.40 25.09 6.62
N PRO A 483 -14.60 24.55 7.85
CA PRO A 483 -15.90 24.50 8.50
C PRO A 483 -16.50 25.89 8.77
N ASP A 484 -15.67 26.91 8.90
CA ASP A 484 -16.09 28.29 9.16
C ASP A 484 -16.37 29.08 7.86
N ALA A 485 -16.05 28.53 6.70
CA ALA A 485 -16.30 29.17 5.40
C ALA A 485 -17.72 28.88 4.90
N ARG A 486 -18.31 29.84 4.16
CA ARG A 486 -19.53 29.54 3.39
C ARG A 486 -19.21 28.44 2.37
N ALA A 487 -20.13 27.50 2.16
CA ALA A 487 -19.90 26.37 1.25
C ALA A 487 -19.47 26.79 -0.17
N THR A 488 -19.96 27.94 -0.65
CA THR A 488 -19.59 28.51 -1.97
C THR A 488 -18.20 29.14 -2.03
N GLN A 489 -17.58 29.39 -0.88
CA GLN A 489 -16.23 29.94 -0.69
C GLN A 489 -15.25 28.90 -0.13
N ALA A 490 -15.69 27.64 0.01
CA ALA A 490 -14.88 26.59 0.58
C ALA A 490 -13.96 25.97 -0.49
N ASP A 491 -12.66 26.02 -0.23
CA ASP A 491 -11.61 25.54 -1.14
C ASP A 491 -10.70 24.50 -0.51
N CYS A 492 -10.15 23.63 -1.36
CA CYS A 492 -9.19 22.60 -0.96
C CYS A 492 -7.77 23.18 -0.87
N HIS A 493 -7.51 24.00 0.14
CA HIS A 493 -6.16 24.52 0.45
C HIS A 493 -5.30 23.47 1.15
N ILE A 494 -4.98 22.41 0.41
CA ILE A 494 -4.12 21.31 0.84
C ILE A 494 -3.02 21.10 -0.19
N PRO A 495 -1.87 20.53 0.17
CA PRO A 495 -0.88 20.11 -0.82
C PRO A 495 -1.49 19.18 -1.86
N LEU A 496 -1.02 19.26 -3.11
CA LEU A 496 -1.46 18.36 -4.19
C LEU A 496 -1.20 16.88 -3.84
N SER A 497 -0.09 16.58 -3.16
CA SER A 497 0.21 15.27 -2.58
C SER A 497 -0.86 14.81 -1.58
N THR A 498 -1.31 15.70 -0.70
CA THR A 498 -2.37 15.44 0.28
C THR A 498 -3.72 15.23 -0.40
N ALA A 499 -4.05 15.97 -1.46
CA ALA A 499 -5.28 15.77 -2.24
C ALA A 499 -5.34 14.38 -2.87
N ALA A 500 -4.24 13.92 -3.48
CA ALA A 500 -4.12 12.54 -3.95
C ALA A 500 -4.30 11.54 -2.79
N HIS A 501 -3.66 11.82 -1.64
CA HIS A 501 -3.70 10.93 -0.49
C HIS A 501 -5.09 10.81 0.12
N MET A 502 -5.92 11.85 0.10
CA MET A 502 -7.30 11.82 0.63
C MET A 502 -8.10 10.65 0.04
N SER A 503 -7.87 10.31 -1.23
CA SER A 503 -8.49 9.16 -1.90
C SER A 503 -7.76 7.83 -1.65
N ALA A 504 -6.49 7.86 -1.24
CA ALA A 504 -5.57 6.72 -1.13
C ALA A 504 -5.19 6.32 0.31
N ARG A 505 -6.04 6.68 1.28
CA ARG A 505 -5.86 6.37 2.72
C ARG A 505 -6.32 4.95 3.06
N PHE A 506 -5.66 3.93 2.49
CA PHE A 506 -5.96 2.53 2.76
C PHE A 506 -5.46 2.15 4.16
N THR A 507 -6.37 1.91 5.11
CA THR A 507 -6.06 1.87 6.55
C THR A 507 -5.06 0.80 6.96
N TYR A 508 -4.86 -0.24 6.12
CA TYR A 508 -3.84 -1.26 6.32
C TYR A 508 -2.40 -0.74 6.18
N VAL A 509 -2.17 0.36 5.46
CA VAL A 509 -0.84 0.93 5.23
C VAL A 509 -0.76 2.38 5.71
N SER A 510 -1.72 3.20 5.28
CA SER A 510 -1.81 4.63 5.60
C SER A 510 -2.98 4.89 6.57
N PRO A 511 -2.86 5.80 7.54
CA PRO A 511 -3.93 6.12 8.48
C PRO A 511 -5.11 6.85 7.81
N ALA A 512 -6.28 6.75 8.44
CA ALA A 512 -7.40 7.66 8.13
C ALA A 512 -6.95 9.13 8.30
N GLY A 513 -7.52 10.02 7.49
CA GLY A 513 -7.21 11.44 7.52
C GLY A 513 -8.23 12.18 8.36
N ARG A 514 -7.79 12.88 9.40
CA ARG A 514 -8.68 13.66 10.26
C ARG A 514 -8.89 15.07 9.71
N PHE A 515 -10.14 15.44 9.49
CA PHE A 515 -10.56 16.80 9.18
C PHE A 515 -10.55 17.71 10.43
N PRO A 516 -10.53 19.05 10.24
CA PRO A 516 -10.66 20.00 11.33
C PRO A 516 -11.91 19.81 12.21
N ASP A 517 -13.03 19.36 11.63
CA ASP A 517 -14.30 19.09 12.33
C ASP A 517 -14.26 17.79 13.18
N GLY A 518 -13.17 17.04 13.14
CA GLY A 518 -12.99 15.78 13.87
C GLY A 518 -13.45 14.53 13.15
N THR A 519 -14.04 14.65 11.95
CA THR A 519 -14.44 13.51 11.11
C THR A 519 -13.27 12.94 10.32
N TYR A 520 -13.44 11.74 9.74
CA TYR A 520 -12.37 11.02 9.07
C TYR A 520 -12.69 10.63 7.63
N ILE A 521 -11.67 10.72 6.78
CA ILE A 521 -11.66 10.18 5.43
C ILE A 521 -10.72 8.97 5.33
N VAL A 522 -11.21 7.92 4.67
CA VAL A 522 -10.43 6.74 4.27
C VAL A 522 -10.48 6.55 2.76
N ASP A 523 -9.73 5.57 2.28
CA ASP A 523 -9.64 5.20 0.86
C ASP A 523 -11.02 5.10 0.18
N GLY A 524 -11.13 5.63 -1.04
CA GLY A 524 -12.40 5.60 -1.79
C GLY A 524 -12.89 4.19 -2.11
N GLY A 525 -11.97 3.22 -2.16
CA GLY A 525 -12.27 1.81 -2.38
C GLY A 525 -13.07 1.17 -1.25
N TYR A 526 -13.31 1.84 -0.12
CA TYR A 526 -14.29 1.38 0.88
C TYR A 526 -15.72 1.55 0.40
N PHE A 527 -16.01 2.62 -0.36
CA PHE A 527 -17.30 2.84 -0.99
C PHE A 527 -17.43 2.05 -2.30
N GLU A 528 -16.54 2.29 -3.26
CA GLU A 528 -16.45 1.57 -4.53
C GLU A 528 -15.08 1.83 -5.19
N ASN A 529 -14.46 0.81 -5.80
CA ASN A 529 -13.06 0.88 -6.21
C ASN A 529 -12.79 1.43 -7.62
N SER A 530 -13.80 1.72 -8.45
CA SER A 530 -13.64 1.96 -9.89
C SER A 530 -13.59 3.40 -10.38
N GLY A 531 -14.00 4.37 -9.56
CA GLY A 531 -14.29 5.74 -9.98
C GLY A 531 -15.52 5.88 -10.87
N ALA A 532 -16.21 4.79 -11.22
CA ALA A 532 -17.25 4.78 -12.24
C ALA A 532 -18.54 5.45 -11.77
N THR A 533 -18.87 5.44 -10.47
CA THR A 533 -20.09 6.10 -9.98
C THR A 533 -20.05 7.61 -10.21
N ALA A 534 -18.93 8.27 -9.90
CA ALA A 534 -18.80 9.70 -10.16
C ALA A 534 -18.71 10.00 -11.67
N ALA A 535 -18.04 9.16 -12.45
CA ALA A 535 -18.01 9.32 -13.92
C ALA A 535 -19.42 9.18 -14.55
N LEU A 536 -20.24 8.26 -14.04
CA LEU A 536 -21.64 8.10 -14.42
C LEU A 536 -22.44 9.38 -14.16
N GLU A 537 -22.31 9.96 -12.96
CA GLU A 537 -23.00 11.20 -12.62
C GLU A 537 -22.55 12.37 -13.50
N ILE A 538 -21.24 12.52 -13.75
CA ILE A 538 -20.71 13.58 -14.63
C ILE A 538 -21.27 13.43 -16.04
N VAL A 539 -21.18 12.23 -16.63
CA VAL A 539 -21.64 12.01 -18.01
C VAL A 539 -23.16 12.16 -18.12
N THR A 540 -23.91 11.79 -17.08
CA THR A 540 -25.35 12.06 -16.98
C THR A 540 -25.64 13.54 -17.10
N ARG A 541 -25.00 14.35 -16.25
CA ARG A 541 -25.25 15.79 -16.20
C ARG A 541 -24.88 16.50 -17.49
N ILE A 542 -23.77 16.11 -18.11
CA ILE A 542 -23.35 16.66 -19.40
C ILE A 542 -24.36 16.31 -20.49
N ASN A 543 -24.78 15.04 -20.58
CA ASN A 543 -25.78 14.62 -21.57
C ASN A 543 -27.11 15.35 -21.38
N GLU A 544 -27.59 15.48 -20.14
CA GLU A 544 -28.81 16.24 -19.80
C GLU A 544 -28.68 17.72 -20.21
N LEU A 545 -27.53 18.33 -19.96
CA LEU A 545 -27.26 19.73 -20.31
C LEU A 545 -27.17 19.94 -21.82
N CYS A 546 -26.48 19.05 -22.55
CA CYS A 546 -26.40 19.11 -24.01
C CYS A 546 -27.79 18.97 -24.63
N ALA A 547 -28.62 18.05 -24.12
CA ALA A 547 -30.00 17.89 -24.58
C ALA A 547 -30.85 19.13 -24.28
N PHE A 548 -30.72 19.71 -23.07
CA PHE A 548 -31.46 20.89 -22.66
C PHE A 548 -31.07 22.16 -23.44
N LYS A 549 -29.79 22.35 -23.74
CA LYS A 549 -29.26 23.50 -24.49
C LYS A 549 -29.16 23.29 -26.00
N HIS A 550 -29.56 22.13 -26.51
CA HIS A 550 -29.44 21.74 -27.91
C HIS A 550 -27.99 21.82 -28.45
N ILE A 551 -27.02 21.41 -27.64
CA ILE A 551 -25.60 21.30 -28.02
C ILE A 551 -25.41 19.96 -28.74
N THR A 552 -25.09 19.99 -30.03
CA THR A 552 -24.96 18.81 -30.91
C THR A 552 -23.53 18.54 -31.36
N ASP A 553 -22.61 19.46 -31.09
CA ASP A 553 -21.20 19.41 -31.49
C ASP A 553 -20.30 18.73 -30.44
N VAL A 554 -20.87 18.17 -29.37
CA VAL A 554 -20.14 17.48 -28.29
C VAL A 554 -20.50 16.00 -28.28
N ASP A 555 -19.48 15.14 -28.24
CA ASP A 555 -19.64 13.67 -28.20
C ASP A 555 -19.03 13.08 -26.91
N PRO A 556 -19.82 12.90 -25.84
CA PRO A 556 -19.33 12.35 -24.57
C PRO A 556 -18.94 10.87 -24.68
N LYS A 557 -17.74 10.55 -24.16
CA LYS A 557 -17.10 9.24 -24.13
C LYS A 557 -16.48 8.98 -22.77
N VAL A 558 -16.34 7.70 -22.40
CA VAL A 558 -15.79 7.28 -21.12
C VAL A 558 -14.58 6.38 -21.32
N ILE A 559 -13.50 6.65 -20.58
CA ILE A 559 -12.32 5.79 -20.53
C ILE A 559 -12.28 5.12 -19.15
N MET A 560 -12.32 3.79 -19.13
CA MET A 560 -12.25 2.99 -17.91
C MET A 560 -10.85 2.37 -17.79
N ILE A 561 -10.13 2.75 -16.73
CA ILE A 561 -8.79 2.24 -16.44
C ILE A 561 -8.88 1.28 -15.25
N SER A 562 -8.75 -0.02 -15.53
CA SER A 562 -8.70 -1.09 -14.54
C SER A 562 -7.28 -1.61 -14.38
N ASN A 563 -6.90 -1.94 -13.14
CA ASN A 563 -5.58 -2.50 -12.84
C ASN A 563 -5.64 -3.95 -12.32
N ASN A 564 -6.82 -4.58 -12.31
CA ASN A 564 -6.97 -5.98 -11.94
C ASN A 564 -6.48 -6.90 -13.07
N PRO A 565 -5.38 -7.65 -12.87
CA PRO A 565 -4.82 -8.49 -13.93
C PRO A 565 -5.80 -9.58 -14.33
N ARG A 566 -6.07 -9.69 -15.63
CA ARG A 566 -6.92 -10.73 -16.20
C ARG A 566 -6.08 -11.94 -16.60
N ARG A 567 -6.56 -13.14 -16.28
CA ARG A 567 -5.88 -14.38 -16.68
C ARG A 567 -6.39 -14.87 -18.03
N PRO A 568 -5.50 -15.22 -18.98
CA PRO A 568 -5.93 -15.92 -20.18
C PRO A 568 -6.49 -17.31 -19.81
N PRO A 569 -7.50 -17.82 -20.55
CA PRO A 569 -8.05 -19.14 -20.29
C PRO A 569 -7.00 -20.24 -20.49
N ILE A 570 -6.96 -21.21 -19.58
CA ILE A 570 -6.07 -22.37 -19.65
C ILE A 570 -6.78 -23.48 -20.46
N ALA A 571 -6.28 -23.76 -21.67
CA ALA A 571 -6.75 -24.78 -22.65
C ALA A 571 -8.04 -24.44 -23.45
N PRO A 572 -8.25 -25.02 -24.67
CA PRO A 572 -9.42 -24.73 -25.50
C PRO A 572 -10.63 -25.45 -24.92
N ALA A 573 -11.17 -24.92 -23.83
CA ALA A 573 -12.51 -25.27 -23.41
C ALA A 573 -13.46 -24.82 -24.54
N LYS A 574 -14.34 -25.73 -24.99
CA LYS A 574 -15.47 -25.43 -25.89
C LYS A 574 -15.99 -24.03 -25.60
N ALA A 575 -16.12 -23.19 -26.63
CA ALA A 575 -16.62 -21.83 -26.53
C ALA A 575 -17.91 -21.81 -25.70
N GLY A 576 -17.77 -21.53 -24.41
CA GLY A 576 -18.88 -21.11 -23.58
C GLY A 576 -19.31 -19.72 -24.06
N PRO A 577 -20.56 -19.32 -23.80
CA PRO A 577 -21.04 -18.01 -24.20
C PRO A 577 -20.05 -16.94 -23.75
N GLU A 578 -19.62 -16.14 -24.73
CA GLU A 578 -18.67 -15.05 -24.58
C GLU A 578 -19.11 -14.17 -23.41
N LYS A 579 -18.27 -14.03 -22.38
CA LYS A 579 -18.58 -13.14 -21.25
C LYS A 579 -18.27 -11.70 -21.67
N SER A 580 -19.23 -11.06 -22.31
CA SER A 580 -19.26 -9.62 -22.54
C SER A 580 -19.57 -8.89 -21.24
N GLY A 581 -18.58 -8.17 -20.70
CA GLY A 581 -18.75 -7.25 -19.57
C GLY A 581 -18.08 -7.66 -18.25
N PRO A 582 -17.97 -6.73 -17.28
CA PRO A 582 -17.26 -6.96 -16.03
C PRO A 582 -17.92 -8.10 -15.24
N THR A 583 -17.04 -9.00 -14.83
CA THR A 583 -17.24 -10.33 -14.27
C THR A 583 -18.44 -10.37 -13.33
N LEU A 584 -19.44 -11.22 -13.62
CA LEU A 584 -20.29 -11.76 -12.55
C LEU A 584 -19.33 -12.32 -11.51
N THR A 585 -19.25 -11.71 -10.32
CA THR A 585 -18.45 -12.23 -9.20
C THR A 585 -18.89 -13.68 -9.01
N GLN A 586 -18.03 -14.61 -9.42
CA GLN A 586 -18.21 -16.02 -9.11
C GLN A 586 -18.38 -16.11 -7.59
N PRO A 587 -19.33 -16.88 -7.06
CA PRO A 587 -19.43 -17.08 -5.62
C PRO A 587 -18.05 -17.50 -5.09
N GLU A 588 -17.44 -16.69 -4.22
CA GLU A 588 -16.11 -17.00 -3.68
C GLU A 588 -16.08 -18.34 -2.92
N THR A 589 -17.24 -18.84 -2.49
CA THR A 589 -17.32 -20.03 -1.65
C THR A 589 -18.49 -20.94 -2.05
N VAL A 590 -18.16 -22.16 -2.46
CA VAL A 590 -19.11 -23.29 -2.54
C VAL A 590 -19.07 -24.13 -1.25
N HIS A 591 -18.04 -23.98 -0.40
CA HIS A 591 -17.85 -24.70 0.88
C HIS A 591 -17.51 -23.72 2.02
N GLY A 592 -17.80 -24.11 3.27
CA GLY A 592 -17.55 -23.29 4.47
C GLY A 592 -16.08 -22.90 4.66
N TYR A 593 -15.84 -21.82 5.40
CA TYR A 593 -14.49 -21.26 5.62
C TYR A 593 -14.21 -20.99 7.11
N LEU A 594 -12.92 -20.91 7.44
CA LEU A 594 -12.42 -20.67 8.81
C LEU A 594 -13.03 -19.39 9.39
N LEU A 595 -13.59 -19.49 10.60
CA LEU A 595 -14.28 -18.40 11.29
C LEU A 595 -15.39 -17.76 10.43
N GLY A 596 -16.19 -18.59 9.74
CA GLY A 596 -17.24 -18.18 8.82
C GLY A 596 -18.12 -17.05 9.33
N GLU A 597 -18.61 -17.14 10.57
CA GLU A 597 -19.46 -16.11 11.19
C GLU A 597 -18.73 -14.79 11.41
N VAL A 598 -17.46 -14.83 11.85
CA VAL A 598 -16.64 -13.61 12.10
C VAL A 598 -16.21 -12.96 10.78
N MET A 599 -15.91 -13.77 9.77
CA MET A 599 -15.38 -13.31 8.50
C MET A 599 -16.47 -12.95 7.48
N SER A 600 -17.72 -13.40 7.67
CA SER A 600 -18.84 -13.08 6.77
C SER A 600 -19.09 -11.58 6.62
N PRO A 601 -19.20 -10.77 7.70
CA PRO A 601 -19.41 -9.33 7.58
C PRO A 601 -18.26 -8.63 6.85
N VAL A 602 -17.02 -9.00 7.16
CA VAL A 602 -15.82 -8.43 6.53
C VAL A 602 -15.80 -8.74 5.04
N LYS A 603 -16.04 -9.99 4.64
CA LYS A 603 -16.10 -10.39 3.23
C LYS A 603 -17.27 -9.75 2.50
N ALA A 604 -18.46 -9.69 3.11
CA ALA A 604 -19.61 -9.03 2.51
C ALA A 604 -19.32 -7.55 2.25
N MET A 605 -18.70 -6.84 3.20
CA MET A 605 -18.28 -5.45 3.02
C MET A 605 -17.26 -5.31 1.88
N LEU A 606 -16.24 -6.18 1.83
CA LEU A 606 -15.22 -6.16 0.77
C LEU A 606 -15.76 -6.57 -0.62
N ASN A 607 -16.78 -7.42 -0.69
CA ASN A 607 -17.38 -7.84 -1.96
C ASN A 607 -18.44 -6.82 -2.45
N ALA A 608 -19.13 -6.15 -1.53
CA ALA A 608 -20.13 -5.13 -1.87
C ALA A 608 -19.50 -3.93 -2.61
N ARG A 609 -18.29 -3.50 -2.22
CA ARG A 609 -17.57 -2.42 -2.91
C ARG A 609 -17.22 -2.75 -4.37
N ASP A 610 -16.83 -3.99 -4.67
CA ASP A 610 -16.45 -4.42 -6.02
C ASP A 610 -17.71 -4.58 -6.90
N ALA A 611 -18.80 -5.08 -6.30
CA ALA A 611 -20.11 -5.16 -6.94
C ALA A 611 -20.66 -3.77 -7.30
N ARG A 612 -20.49 -2.76 -6.44
CA ARG A 612 -20.90 -1.37 -6.70
C ARG A 612 -20.18 -0.77 -7.91
N GLY A 613 -18.87 -0.98 -8.03
CA GLY A 613 -18.11 -0.52 -9.20
C GLY A 613 -18.57 -1.19 -10.49
N THR A 614 -18.75 -2.51 -10.46
CA THR A 614 -19.28 -3.28 -11.60
C THR A 614 -20.67 -2.78 -12.02
N PHE A 615 -21.54 -2.47 -11.05
CA PHE A 615 -22.86 -1.90 -11.31
C PHE A 615 -22.75 -0.54 -12.00
N ALA A 616 -21.91 0.36 -11.50
CA ALA A 616 -21.73 1.69 -12.08
C ALA A 616 -21.17 1.64 -13.51
N GLN A 617 -20.20 0.77 -13.78
CA GLN A 617 -19.67 0.55 -15.14
C GLN A 617 -20.77 0.10 -16.11
N LYS A 618 -21.63 -0.84 -15.70
CA LYS A 618 -22.78 -1.30 -16.52
C LYS A 618 -23.83 -0.19 -16.71
N ALA A 619 -24.07 0.63 -15.68
CA ALA A 619 -24.98 1.75 -15.76
C ALA A 619 -24.52 2.81 -16.78
N ILE A 620 -23.21 3.07 -16.87
CA ILE A 620 -22.64 3.98 -17.89
C ILE A 620 -22.96 3.48 -19.29
N ALA A 621 -22.72 2.20 -19.56
CA ALA A 621 -23.02 1.59 -20.86
C ALA A 621 -24.51 1.68 -21.21
N HIS A 622 -25.39 1.42 -20.23
CA HIS A 622 -26.83 1.52 -20.43
C HIS A 622 -27.26 2.97 -20.71
N GLN A 623 -26.71 3.95 -19.99
CA GLN A 623 -27.05 5.34 -20.16
C GLN A 623 -26.59 5.89 -21.51
N GLN A 624 -25.34 5.63 -21.90
CA GLN A 624 -24.80 6.05 -23.19
C GLN A 624 -25.65 5.52 -24.35
N ARG A 625 -26.10 4.25 -24.27
CA ARG A 625 -27.05 3.69 -25.23
C ARG A 625 -28.37 4.46 -25.27
N ARG A 626 -28.96 4.82 -24.13
CA ARG A 626 -30.26 5.54 -24.09
C ARG A 626 -30.19 6.91 -24.77
N PHE A 627 -29.12 7.66 -24.57
CA PHE A 627 -28.99 8.99 -25.19
C PHE A 627 -28.69 8.91 -26.69
N LYS A 628 -27.94 7.91 -27.14
CA LYS A 628 -27.57 7.74 -28.56
C LYS A 628 -28.53 6.87 -29.38
N ALA A 629 -29.46 6.16 -28.73
CA ALA A 629 -30.50 5.35 -29.39
C ALA A 629 -31.51 6.20 -30.19
N ALA A 630 -31.51 7.53 -30.07
CA ALA A 630 -32.26 8.39 -30.96
C ALA A 630 -31.75 8.32 -32.43
N ASP A 631 -30.50 7.91 -32.65
CA ASP A 631 -29.84 7.91 -33.97
C ASP A 631 -29.55 6.51 -34.57
N ILE A 632 -29.90 5.41 -33.89
CA ILE A 632 -29.55 4.05 -34.37
C ILE A 632 -30.72 3.06 -34.14
N ALA A 633 -31.07 2.32 -35.20
CA ALA A 633 -32.04 1.22 -35.17
C ALA A 633 -31.66 0.14 -34.14
N PRO A 634 -32.65 -0.55 -33.52
CA PRO A 634 -32.37 -1.56 -32.50
C PRO A 634 -31.54 -2.72 -33.09
N PRO A 635 -30.49 -3.20 -32.40
CA PRO A 635 -29.65 -4.30 -32.89
C PRO A 635 -30.42 -5.63 -32.91
N SER A 636 -30.12 -6.48 -33.90
CA SER A 636 -30.67 -7.83 -33.99
C SER A 636 -30.12 -8.74 -32.88
N LYS A 637 -30.92 -9.72 -32.45
CA LYS A 637 -30.63 -10.61 -31.31
C LYS A 637 -29.37 -11.49 -31.46
N ASP A 638 -28.74 -11.50 -32.63
CA ASP A 638 -27.62 -12.39 -32.97
C ASP A 638 -26.25 -11.69 -33.08
N GLN A 639 -26.16 -10.39 -32.77
CA GLN A 639 -24.85 -9.74 -32.64
C GLN A 639 -24.34 -9.87 -31.20
N PRO A 640 -23.09 -10.36 -30.99
CA PRO A 640 -22.47 -10.33 -29.67
C PRO A 640 -22.50 -8.89 -29.15
N GLU A 641 -22.74 -8.69 -27.85
CA GLU A 641 -22.81 -7.38 -27.20
C GLU A 641 -21.53 -6.58 -27.50
N SER A 642 -21.51 -5.84 -28.62
CA SER A 642 -20.34 -5.06 -28.97
C SER A 642 -20.23 -3.95 -27.93
N LEU A 643 -19.07 -3.88 -27.28
CA LEU A 643 -18.58 -2.70 -26.56
C LEU A 643 -19.11 -1.45 -27.27
N SER A 644 -19.90 -0.61 -26.60
CA SER A 644 -20.37 0.63 -27.21
C SER A 644 -19.16 1.43 -27.66
N ARG A 645 -19.19 2.03 -28.87
CA ARG A 645 -18.13 2.89 -29.47
C ARG A 645 -17.70 4.12 -28.63
N ASP A 646 -18.20 4.22 -27.40
CA ASP A 646 -18.10 5.34 -26.49
C ASP A 646 -17.48 4.98 -25.15
N ILE A 647 -17.12 3.70 -24.94
CA ILE A 647 -16.45 3.25 -23.73
C ILE A 647 -15.18 2.50 -24.10
N PHE A 648 -14.05 3.05 -23.68
CA PHE A 648 -12.72 2.47 -23.89
C PHE A 648 -12.22 1.83 -22.61
N TYR A 649 -11.70 0.61 -22.70
CA TYR A 649 -11.20 -0.12 -21.54
C TYR A 649 -9.69 -0.30 -21.65
N PHE A 650 -8.98 0.12 -20.61
CA PHE A 650 -7.58 -0.20 -20.36
C PHE A 650 -7.50 -1.16 -19.19
N SER A 651 -6.86 -2.30 -19.37
CA SER A 651 -6.75 -3.36 -18.35
C SER A 651 -5.39 -4.03 -18.39
N LEU A 652 -5.00 -4.65 -17.28
CA LEU A 652 -3.78 -5.45 -17.21
C LEU A 652 -4.08 -6.93 -17.45
N GLU A 653 -3.16 -7.63 -18.10
CA GLU A 653 -3.11 -9.07 -18.26
C GLU A 653 -2.05 -9.65 -17.30
N ASP A 654 -2.36 -10.77 -16.65
CA ASP A 654 -1.40 -11.54 -15.86
C ASP A 654 -0.34 -12.12 -16.81
N GLN A 655 0.87 -11.56 -16.76
CA GLN A 655 2.05 -11.97 -17.52
C GLN A 655 3.04 -12.72 -16.60
N ASP A 656 4.28 -12.92 -17.05
CA ASP A 656 5.32 -13.68 -16.33
C ASP A 656 5.77 -13.05 -14.99
N VAL A 657 5.46 -11.77 -14.76
CA VAL A 657 5.84 -11.04 -13.55
C VAL A 657 4.59 -10.71 -12.73
N PRO A 658 4.51 -11.12 -11.45
CA PRO A 658 3.38 -10.78 -10.61
C PRO A 658 3.35 -9.26 -10.35
N LEU A 659 2.17 -8.67 -10.47
CA LEU A 659 1.97 -7.23 -10.34
C LEU A 659 1.48 -6.90 -8.91
N PRO A 660 2.36 -6.47 -7.99
CA PRO A 660 2.02 -6.31 -6.58
C PRO A 660 1.03 -5.16 -6.34
N LEU A 661 0.22 -5.32 -5.29
CA LEU A 661 -0.55 -4.23 -4.68
C LEU A 661 0.29 -3.65 -3.53
N GLY A 662 0.59 -2.35 -3.55
CA GLY A 662 1.46 -1.73 -2.55
C GLY A 662 1.82 -0.27 -2.87
N TRP A 663 2.95 0.20 -2.33
CA TRP A 663 3.52 1.54 -2.61
C TRP A 663 4.95 1.49 -3.16
N MET A 664 5.34 0.36 -3.75
CA MET A 664 6.62 0.16 -4.43
C MET A 664 6.45 -0.89 -5.54
N LEU A 665 7.07 -0.67 -6.70
CA LEU A 665 7.16 -1.63 -7.81
C LEU A 665 8.60 -2.08 -7.99
N SER A 666 8.79 -3.35 -8.37
CA SER A 666 10.03 -3.81 -9.01
C SER A 666 10.19 -3.18 -10.40
N ASP A 667 11.43 -3.10 -10.88
CA ASP A 667 11.70 -2.64 -12.25
C ASP A 667 11.06 -3.60 -13.27
N ALA A 668 11.06 -4.90 -12.96
CA ALA A 668 10.39 -5.92 -13.78
C ALA A 668 8.88 -5.70 -13.84
N ALA A 669 8.22 -5.42 -12.70
CA ALA A 669 6.78 -5.14 -12.68
C ALA A 669 6.45 -3.82 -13.39
N ALA A 670 7.26 -2.76 -13.19
CA ALA A 670 7.07 -1.47 -13.85
C ALA A 670 7.22 -1.58 -15.38
N LYS A 671 8.21 -2.35 -15.86
CA LYS A 671 8.42 -2.64 -17.28
C LYS A 671 7.28 -3.48 -17.86
N SER A 672 6.82 -4.50 -17.13
CA SER A 672 5.67 -5.33 -17.54
C SER A 672 4.40 -4.49 -17.69
N ILE A 673 4.06 -3.66 -16.69
CA ILE A 673 2.88 -2.78 -16.74
C ILE A 673 2.99 -1.79 -17.89
N ARG A 674 4.15 -1.14 -18.06
CA ARG A 674 4.36 -0.14 -19.12
C ARG A 674 4.24 -0.76 -20.51
N GLY A 675 4.78 -1.96 -20.70
CA GLY A 675 4.70 -2.68 -21.97
C GLY A 675 3.27 -3.01 -22.40
N GLN A 676 2.34 -3.11 -21.44
CA GLN A 676 0.93 -3.44 -21.73
C GLN A 676 0.10 -2.26 -22.24
N TRP A 677 0.63 -1.02 -22.20
CA TRP A 677 -0.05 0.16 -22.78
C TRP A 677 -0.36 -0.04 -24.27
N ASN A 678 0.63 -0.48 -25.03
CA ASN A 678 0.56 -0.66 -26.48
C ASN A 678 0.50 -2.16 -26.83
N PHE A 679 -0.44 -2.86 -26.19
CA PHE A 679 -0.56 -4.30 -26.30
C PHE A 679 -2.02 -4.74 -26.44
N ASP A 680 -2.25 -5.66 -27.38
CA ASP A 680 -3.49 -6.41 -27.51
C ASP A 680 -3.17 -7.89 -27.24
N GLY A 681 -3.82 -8.44 -26.22
CA GLY A 681 -3.67 -9.82 -25.77
C GLY A 681 -4.94 -10.63 -25.99
N VAL A 682 -5.04 -11.76 -25.29
CA VAL A 682 -6.22 -12.63 -25.38
C VAL A 682 -7.42 -12.00 -24.67
N VAL A 683 -7.17 -11.33 -23.54
CA VAL A 683 -8.22 -10.76 -22.66
C VAL A 683 -8.17 -9.24 -22.51
N VAL A 684 -7.23 -8.57 -23.17
CA VAL A 684 -7.03 -7.11 -23.16
C VAL A 684 -6.85 -6.57 -24.58
N ARG A 685 -7.36 -5.35 -24.86
CA ARG A 685 -7.27 -4.69 -26.16
C ARG A 685 -6.83 -3.22 -26.03
N ASN A 686 -5.73 -2.99 -25.31
CA ASN A 686 -5.30 -1.65 -24.93
C ASN A 686 -4.81 -0.84 -26.15
N LYS A 687 -4.08 -1.47 -27.07
CA LYS A 687 -3.60 -0.81 -28.29
C LYS A 687 -4.77 -0.41 -29.18
N THR A 688 -5.72 -1.32 -29.41
CA THR A 688 -6.93 -1.03 -30.19
C THR A 688 -7.69 0.15 -29.58
N ALA A 689 -7.86 0.19 -28.26
CA ALA A 689 -8.56 1.30 -27.58
C ALA A 689 -7.82 2.64 -27.74
N ALA A 690 -6.49 2.66 -27.62
CA ALA A 690 -5.69 3.87 -27.82
C ALA A 690 -5.76 4.38 -29.27
N GLU A 691 -5.73 3.48 -30.26
CA GLU A 691 -5.88 3.85 -31.67
C GLU A 691 -7.27 4.43 -31.97
N GLU A 692 -8.34 3.87 -31.39
CA GLU A 692 -9.70 4.38 -31.59
C GLU A 692 -9.88 5.77 -30.96
N ILE A 693 -9.37 5.99 -29.74
CA ILE A 693 -9.35 7.32 -29.12
C ILE A 693 -8.61 8.32 -30.01
N ASN A 694 -7.43 7.95 -30.51
CA ASN A 694 -6.65 8.84 -31.37
C ASN A 694 -7.36 9.18 -32.68
N ARG A 695 -8.12 8.24 -33.27
CA ARG A 695 -8.91 8.50 -34.49
C ARG A 695 -10.05 9.49 -34.26
N THR A 696 -10.60 9.54 -33.05
CA THR A 696 -11.69 10.47 -32.71
C THR A 696 -11.19 11.87 -32.34
N LEU A 697 -9.91 12.03 -31.97
CA LEU A 697 -9.33 13.31 -31.63
C LEU A 697 -8.93 14.12 -32.88
N PRO A 698 -8.97 15.46 -32.82
CA PRO A 698 -8.40 16.29 -33.87
C PRO A 698 -6.93 15.98 -34.10
N PRO A 699 -6.45 15.99 -35.36
CA PRO A 699 -5.05 15.76 -35.66
C PRO A 699 -4.17 16.83 -34.99
N PRO A 700 -2.89 16.51 -34.67
CA PRO A 700 -1.95 17.51 -34.20
C PRO A 700 -1.86 18.66 -35.21
N ALA A 701 -1.70 19.90 -34.73
CA ALA A 701 -1.38 21.01 -35.62
C ALA A 701 -0.05 20.71 -36.35
N PRO A 702 0.06 20.99 -37.66
CA PRO A 702 1.24 20.69 -38.46
C PRO A 702 2.50 21.43 -38.02
#